data_AF-A0A9P3HJP9-F1
#
_entry.id   AF-A0A9P3HJP9-F1
#
_cell.length_a   1.000
_cell.length_b   1.000
_cell.length_c   1.000
_cell.angle_alpha   90.00
_cell.angle_beta   90.00
_cell.angle_gamma   90.00
#
_symmetry.space_group_name_H-M   'P 1'
#
loop_
_entity.id
_entity.type
_entity.pdbx_description
1 polymer ?
#
loop_
_entity_poly.entity_id
_entity_poly.type
_entity_poly.pdbx_seq_one_letter_code
_entity_poly.pdbx_strand_id
1 'polypeptide(L)'
;MATSTSDTLHIPRDYSAIGSIPYCKEPPTYDQFRALYLDPNIPVLIGPALTEHWRARQQWVVSATGKPDFKRLRDQLCQEPAEVPVADCATRDYTDQKRSTMDLKDFLDEWEARSIAGEPSRTYLKDYHFLRAFPDYGAYETPSIFRDDWMNEFWTRRTDLDDDYRFVYCGGDATFTPFHADVYRSYSWSANICGIKKWTLFPPGQEHLFRDNLRNTVYDIENVDATQFPLFHTAKRFTIYQNPGETLFVPSGWWHQVHNIGDTISINHNWCNGSNLDLILESLCSDLKEVEHEIEHLKEDMEEEEWVETCQRLLLANSGWDWSTIWQLCMTVHDRVQRQMETQATVEDEGVNPQPSTTSTREPHSLAMAPQQPHTVQESTLVTVLDPEYTAHVHSTIQASILPLKTAGGSQPIAGSASDNIAFTIDSFLSPQECRSLIEIAELGGFRKELLSLGSPDFPKSYVADYRHSLRTEVTDPAFAASLWTRISKFIPTEHFFDRQVHPSIAPAQAPHVQSAARGRSMTAVGLDPKIRFLKYEPGHQFLAHMDAEYEDEEGRLGLLTFQIYLNEDYQGGETSFMTSELESTLSPDLMAKLDADEDLMDDEIQLPPLKKIHVYAGVGKALVFQRDLIHEAARVLKGVKYVIGIDVMFRTSSS
;
A
#
# COMPACT_ATOMS: atom_id res chain seq x y z
N MET A 1 27.68 0.31 -20.58
CA MET A 1 27.12 0.77 -19.29
C MET A 1 25.90 1.60 -19.59
N ALA A 2 24.73 0.97 -19.65
CA ALA A 2 23.45 1.65 -19.73
C ALA A 2 22.73 1.33 -18.41
N THR A 3 22.66 2.31 -17.53
CA THR A 3 21.86 2.23 -16.30
C THR A 3 20.40 2.38 -16.70
N SER A 4 19.72 1.25 -16.85
CA SER A 4 18.25 1.18 -16.91
C SER A 4 17.70 1.65 -15.56
N THR A 5 17.15 2.86 -15.53
CA THR A 5 16.34 3.35 -14.41
C THR A 5 14.96 2.71 -14.56
N SER A 6 14.78 1.58 -13.89
CA SER A 6 13.47 0.95 -13.71
C SER A 6 12.61 1.85 -12.83
N ASP A 7 11.70 2.61 -13.43
CA ASP A 7 10.58 3.24 -12.73
C ASP A 7 9.73 2.15 -12.08
N THR A 8 10.02 1.85 -10.82
CA THR A 8 9.29 0.91 -9.98
C THR A 8 8.39 1.72 -9.06
N LEU A 9 7.09 1.42 -9.04
CA LEU A 9 6.06 1.95 -8.14
C LEU A 9 6.31 1.61 -6.65
N HIS A 10 7.47 1.03 -6.33
CA HIS A 10 7.79 0.47 -5.03
C HIS A 10 8.34 1.57 -4.11
N ILE A 11 7.64 1.89 -3.02
CA ILE A 11 8.24 2.55 -1.85
C ILE A 11 9.22 1.54 -1.26
N PRO A 12 10.55 1.74 -1.33
CA PRO A 12 11.51 0.74 -0.88
C PRO A 12 11.23 0.40 0.59
N ARG A 13 10.89 -0.86 0.88
CA ARG A 13 10.63 -1.29 2.26
C ARG A 13 11.97 -1.38 2.99
N ASP A 14 12.14 -0.56 4.03
CA ASP A 14 13.36 -0.56 4.81
C ASP A 14 13.31 -1.62 5.93
N TYR A 15 14.02 -2.72 5.71
CA TYR A 15 14.17 -3.81 6.67
C TYR A 15 15.36 -3.62 7.62
N SER A 16 16.09 -2.49 7.54
CA SER A 16 17.29 -2.23 8.34
C SER A 16 17.01 -2.23 9.84
N ALA A 17 15.85 -1.70 10.25
CA ALA A 17 15.43 -1.59 11.65
C ALA A 17 14.98 -2.91 12.29
N ILE A 18 14.73 -3.98 11.52
CA ILE A 18 14.30 -5.28 12.08
C ILE A 18 15.46 -5.92 12.84
N GLY A 19 15.36 -6.00 14.17
CA GLY A 19 16.36 -6.66 15.03
C GLY A 19 16.14 -8.16 15.20
N SER A 20 14.89 -8.62 15.12
CA SER A 20 14.48 -10.02 15.27
C SER A 20 13.11 -10.26 14.65
N ILE A 21 12.78 -11.53 14.35
CA ILE A 21 11.43 -11.89 13.91
C ILE A 21 10.47 -11.78 15.11
N PRO A 22 9.38 -10.99 15.02
CA PRO A 22 8.36 -10.90 16.06
C PRO A 22 7.72 -12.25 16.43
N TYR A 23 7.33 -12.39 17.70
CA TYR A 23 6.59 -13.54 18.21
C TYR A 23 5.27 -13.12 18.84
N CYS A 24 4.16 -13.65 18.32
CA CYS A 24 2.82 -13.48 18.86
C CYS A 24 2.46 -14.74 19.65
N LYS A 25 2.47 -14.66 20.99
CA LYS A 25 2.08 -15.80 21.83
C LYS A 25 0.64 -16.27 21.55
N GLU A 26 -0.27 -15.31 21.42
CA GLU A 26 -1.67 -15.55 21.04
C GLU A 26 -1.89 -15.07 19.60
N PRO A 27 -2.83 -15.69 18.86
CA PRO A 27 -3.23 -15.22 17.54
C PRO A 27 -3.65 -13.74 17.55
N PRO A 28 -3.06 -12.89 16.68
CA PRO A 28 -3.57 -11.53 16.50
C PRO A 28 -4.95 -11.53 15.85
N THR A 29 -5.69 -10.42 15.95
CA THR A 29 -6.85 -10.20 15.06
C THR A 29 -6.36 -10.00 13.61
N TYR A 30 -7.26 -10.12 12.63
CA TYR A 30 -6.89 -9.86 11.23
C TYR A 30 -6.36 -8.43 11.03
N ASP A 31 -6.98 -7.42 11.65
CA ASP A 31 -6.52 -6.02 11.51
C ASP A 31 -5.13 -5.80 12.11
N GLN A 32 -4.85 -6.41 13.26
CA GLN A 32 -3.51 -6.39 13.86
C GLN A 32 -2.50 -7.11 12.98
N PHE A 33 -2.87 -8.29 12.47
CA PHE A 33 -2.02 -9.06 11.56
C PHE A 33 -1.70 -8.26 10.29
N ARG A 34 -2.72 -7.62 9.72
CA ARG A 34 -2.60 -6.82 8.51
C ARG A 34 -1.70 -5.60 8.71
N ALA A 35 -1.99 -4.80 9.73
CA ALA A 35 -1.29 -3.54 9.97
C ALA A 35 0.17 -3.73 10.41
N LEU A 36 0.47 -4.79 11.16
CA LEU A 36 1.81 -5.00 11.74
C LEU A 36 2.70 -5.91 10.90
N TYR A 37 2.13 -6.83 10.12
CA TYR A 37 2.88 -7.89 9.45
C TYR A 37 2.59 -8.00 7.95
N LEU A 38 1.32 -8.07 7.54
CA LEU A 38 0.95 -8.26 6.13
C LEU A 38 1.34 -7.04 5.27
N ASP A 39 0.77 -5.86 5.53
CA ASP A 39 0.99 -4.65 4.74
C ASP A 39 2.46 -4.16 4.82
N PRO A 40 3.14 -4.18 5.99
CA PRO A 40 4.57 -3.87 6.08
C PRO A 40 5.47 -4.96 5.48
N ASN A 41 4.93 -6.14 5.15
CA ASN A 41 5.66 -7.30 4.63
C ASN A 41 6.78 -7.76 5.58
N ILE A 42 6.40 -7.97 6.85
CA ILE A 42 7.29 -8.37 7.96
C ILE A 42 6.87 -9.77 8.45
N PRO A 43 7.81 -10.74 8.55
CA PRO A 43 7.49 -12.09 9.01
C PRO A 43 7.08 -12.08 10.49
N VAL A 44 6.24 -13.02 10.89
CA VAL A 44 5.86 -13.20 12.30
C VAL A 44 5.68 -14.67 12.63
N LEU A 45 6.17 -15.08 13.80
CA LEU A 45 5.92 -16.40 14.36
C LEU A 45 4.76 -16.32 15.33
N ILE A 46 3.73 -17.13 15.12
CA ILE A 46 2.48 -17.14 15.88
C ILE A 46 2.42 -18.42 16.72
N GLY A 47 1.99 -18.28 17.97
CA GLY A 47 1.97 -19.35 18.96
C GLY A 47 0.95 -20.46 18.66
N PRO A 48 1.01 -21.56 19.43
CA PRO A 48 0.34 -22.83 19.12
C PRO A 48 -1.19 -22.79 19.17
N ALA A 49 -1.78 -21.77 19.81
CA ALA A 49 -3.22 -21.62 19.96
C ALA A 49 -3.94 -21.42 18.61
N LEU A 50 -3.25 -20.92 17.58
CA LEU A 50 -3.84 -20.71 16.24
C LEU A 50 -4.38 -22.01 15.63
N THR A 51 -3.71 -23.14 15.88
CA THR A 51 -3.97 -24.42 15.22
C THR A 51 -4.41 -25.52 16.17
N GLU A 52 -4.63 -25.22 17.46
CA GLU A 52 -4.85 -26.22 18.52
C GLU A 52 -6.02 -27.18 18.27
N HIS A 53 -7.05 -26.70 17.59
CA HIS A 53 -8.29 -27.42 17.31
C HIS A 53 -8.18 -28.34 16.09
N TRP A 54 -7.09 -28.28 15.32
CA TRP A 54 -6.94 -29.04 14.08
C TRP A 54 -6.88 -30.55 14.32
N ARG A 55 -7.57 -31.30 13.44
CA ARG A 55 -7.50 -32.75 13.41
C ARG A 55 -6.06 -33.23 13.23
N ALA A 56 -5.27 -32.58 12.37
CA ALA A 56 -3.87 -32.90 12.16
C ALA A 56 -3.04 -32.82 13.46
N ARG A 57 -3.26 -31.78 14.29
CA ARG A 57 -2.58 -31.62 15.59
C ARG A 57 -2.94 -32.72 16.59
N GLN A 58 -4.12 -33.30 16.47
CA GLN A 58 -4.63 -34.31 17.40
C GLN A 58 -4.41 -35.75 16.94
N GLN A 59 -4.35 -35.99 15.62
CA GLN A 59 -4.42 -37.33 15.04
C GLN A 59 -3.19 -37.74 14.24
N TRP A 60 -2.35 -36.79 13.79
CA TRP A 60 -1.14 -37.14 13.03
C TRP A 60 0.07 -37.35 13.94
N VAL A 61 -0.07 -37.08 15.23
CA VAL A 61 1.03 -37.05 16.20
C VAL A 61 0.67 -37.90 17.41
N VAL A 62 1.62 -38.70 17.89
CA VAL A 62 1.48 -39.43 19.16
C VAL A 62 1.74 -38.46 20.31
N SER A 63 0.70 -38.12 21.08
CA SER A 63 0.79 -37.09 22.14
C SER A 63 1.87 -37.35 23.21
N ALA A 64 2.21 -38.63 23.46
CA ALA A 64 3.22 -39.01 24.44
C ALA A 64 4.66 -38.74 23.97
N THR A 65 4.92 -38.77 22.67
CA THR A 65 6.27 -38.65 22.09
C THR A 65 6.45 -37.38 21.27
N GLY A 66 5.37 -36.75 20.81
CA GLY A 66 5.41 -35.63 19.87
C GLY A 66 5.87 -36.02 18.46
N LYS A 67 6.00 -37.32 18.17
CA LYS A 67 6.40 -37.85 16.85
C LYS A 67 5.19 -38.18 15.98
N PRO A 68 5.35 -38.30 14.64
CA PRO A 68 4.31 -38.79 13.75
C PRO A 68 3.70 -40.11 14.24
N ASP A 69 2.37 -40.20 14.20
CA ASP A 69 1.65 -41.46 14.42
C ASP A 69 1.59 -42.24 13.10
N PHE A 70 2.71 -42.85 12.73
CA PHE A 70 2.83 -43.63 11.51
C PHE A 70 1.71 -44.67 11.41
N LYS A 71 1.41 -45.38 12.51
CA LYS A 71 0.31 -46.37 12.58
C LYS A 71 -0.99 -45.77 12.06
N ARG A 72 -1.43 -44.68 12.70
CA ARG A 72 -2.69 -44.02 12.38
C ARG A 72 -2.68 -43.38 10.99
N LEU A 73 -1.57 -42.82 10.55
CA LEU A 73 -1.43 -42.26 9.20
C LEU A 73 -1.69 -43.33 8.14
N ARG A 74 -1.07 -44.52 8.22
CA ARG A 74 -1.38 -45.58 7.23
C ARG A 74 -2.82 -46.07 7.35
N ASP A 75 -3.33 -46.30 8.57
CA ASP A 75 -4.70 -46.79 8.78
C ASP A 75 -5.76 -45.84 8.18
N GLN A 76 -5.48 -44.53 8.17
CA GLN A 76 -6.41 -43.51 7.70
C GLN A 76 -6.19 -43.08 6.25
N LEU A 77 -4.95 -43.09 5.75
CA LEU A 77 -4.59 -42.49 4.46
C LEU A 77 -4.16 -43.52 3.39
N CYS A 78 -3.83 -44.75 3.78
CA CYS A 78 -3.32 -45.78 2.86
C CYS A 78 -4.32 -46.93 2.67
N GLN A 79 -5.63 -46.64 2.73
CA GLN A 79 -6.68 -47.63 2.44
C GLN A 79 -6.69 -48.01 0.95
N GLU A 80 -6.37 -47.05 0.09
CA GLU A 80 -6.14 -47.20 -1.33
C GLU A 80 -4.73 -46.69 -1.68
N PRO A 81 -4.11 -47.18 -2.77
CA PRO A 81 -2.84 -46.64 -3.25
C PRO A 81 -2.93 -45.14 -3.51
N ALA A 82 -1.93 -44.38 -3.06
CA ALA A 82 -1.90 -42.94 -3.18
C ALA A 82 -0.51 -42.50 -3.61
N GLU A 83 -0.40 -41.94 -4.80
CA GLU A 83 0.88 -41.44 -5.32
C GLU A 83 1.22 -40.09 -4.68
N VAL A 84 2.45 -39.96 -4.16
CA VAL A 84 2.93 -38.75 -3.49
C VAL A 84 4.23 -38.22 -4.10
N PRO A 85 4.41 -36.89 -4.17
CA PRO A 85 5.65 -36.29 -4.61
C PRO A 85 6.72 -36.40 -3.52
N VAL A 86 7.91 -36.86 -3.90
CA VAL A 86 9.06 -37.01 -3.00
C VAL A 86 10.29 -36.40 -3.63
N ALA A 87 10.99 -35.57 -2.86
CA ALA A 87 12.27 -34.98 -3.19
C ALA A 87 13.42 -35.82 -2.61
N ASP A 88 14.47 -35.99 -3.41
CA ASP A 88 15.75 -36.55 -2.98
C ASP A 88 16.68 -35.42 -2.52
N CYS A 89 16.80 -35.25 -1.20
CA CYS A 89 17.62 -34.19 -0.61
C CYS A 89 19.13 -34.33 -0.89
N ALA A 90 19.60 -35.49 -1.38
CA ALA A 90 21.00 -35.70 -1.74
C ALA A 90 21.33 -35.33 -3.20
N THR A 91 20.31 -35.14 -4.06
CA THR A 91 20.50 -34.89 -5.49
C THR A 91 19.92 -33.54 -5.86
N ARG A 92 20.80 -32.57 -6.14
CA ARG A 92 20.43 -31.28 -6.71
C ARG A 92 19.97 -31.44 -8.16
N ASP A 93 18.88 -30.78 -8.50
CA ASP A 93 18.34 -30.64 -9.86
C ASP A 93 18.05 -29.16 -10.13
N TYR A 94 18.94 -28.49 -10.87
CA TYR A 94 18.95 -27.04 -11.09
C TYR A 94 18.95 -26.21 -9.79
N THR A 95 17.84 -25.54 -9.47
CA THR A 95 17.64 -24.71 -8.28
C THR A 95 16.92 -25.47 -7.15
N ASP A 96 16.46 -26.69 -7.40
CA ASP A 96 15.73 -27.50 -6.43
C ASP A 96 16.39 -28.90 -6.27
N GLN A 97 15.70 -29.81 -5.59
CA GLN A 97 16.06 -31.21 -5.43
C GLN A 97 15.36 -32.06 -6.51
N LYS A 98 16.02 -33.15 -6.91
CA LYS A 98 15.43 -34.11 -7.85
C LYS A 98 14.11 -34.66 -7.29
N ARG A 99 13.06 -34.62 -8.11
CA ARG A 99 11.72 -35.11 -7.75
C ARG A 99 11.43 -36.46 -8.38
N SER A 100 10.65 -37.25 -7.65
CA SER A 100 10.04 -38.50 -8.10
C SER A 100 8.69 -38.66 -7.43
N THR A 101 7.91 -39.65 -7.85
CA THR A 101 6.71 -40.06 -7.14
C THR A 101 6.88 -41.48 -6.58
N MET A 102 6.17 -41.76 -5.48
CA MET A 102 6.08 -43.11 -4.90
C MET A 102 4.75 -43.29 -4.19
N ASP A 103 4.42 -44.52 -3.78
CA ASP A 103 3.22 -44.77 -2.98
C ASP A 103 3.39 -44.18 -1.55
N LEU A 104 2.34 -43.56 -1.02
CA LEU A 104 2.33 -42.95 0.31
C LEU A 104 2.70 -43.95 1.41
N LYS A 105 2.24 -45.20 1.29
CA LYS A 105 2.56 -46.23 2.27
C LYS A 105 4.05 -46.55 2.26
N ASP A 106 4.64 -46.70 1.07
CA ASP A 106 6.08 -46.96 0.92
C ASP A 106 6.91 -45.80 1.50
N PHE A 107 6.48 -44.55 1.28
CA PHE A 107 7.12 -43.38 1.87
C PHE A 107 7.05 -43.41 3.42
N LEU A 108 5.87 -43.69 3.98
CA LEU A 108 5.69 -43.77 5.43
C LEU A 108 6.51 -44.91 6.06
N ASP A 109 6.59 -46.06 5.40
CA ASP A 109 7.36 -47.22 5.86
C ASP A 109 8.88 -46.93 5.82
N GLU A 110 9.38 -46.26 4.76
CA GLU A 110 10.77 -45.80 4.69
C GLU A 110 11.09 -44.79 5.80
N TRP A 111 10.21 -43.79 5.99
CA TRP A 111 10.40 -42.76 6.99
C TRP A 111 10.38 -43.32 8.42
N GLU A 112 9.42 -44.19 8.74
CA GLU A 112 9.34 -44.84 10.06
C GLU A 112 10.59 -45.68 10.35
N ALA A 113 11.08 -46.44 9.36
CA ALA A 113 12.29 -47.27 9.52
C ALA A 113 13.52 -46.42 9.86
N ARG A 114 13.72 -45.28 9.19
CA ARG A 114 14.81 -44.32 9.48
C ARG A 114 14.65 -43.68 10.85
N SER A 115 13.43 -43.27 11.20
CA SER A 115 13.10 -42.68 12.50
C SER A 115 13.44 -43.63 13.66
N ILE A 116 13.10 -44.93 13.52
CA ILE A 116 13.42 -45.98 14.51
C ILE A 116 14.93 -46.21 14.60
N ALA A 117 15.63 -46.21 13.47
CA ALA A 117 17.08 -46.37 13.42
C ALA A 117 17.85 -45.15 13.97
N GLY A 118 17.19 -43.99 14.11
CA GLY A 118 17.85 -42.73 14.48
C GLY A 118 18.77 -42.21 13.37
N GLU A 119 18.46 -42.53 12.13
CA GLU A 119 19.24 -42.15 10.95
C GLU A 119 18.61 -40.96 10.23
N PRO A 120 19.41 -40.06 9.63
CA PRO A 120 18.89 -38.99 8.79
C PRO A 120 18.06 -39.51 7.61
N SER A 121 17.03 -38.75 7.22
CA SER A 121 16.23 -39.08 6.03
C SER A 121 16.84 -38.45 4.78
N ARG A 122 16.73 -39.17 3.66
CA ARG A 122 17.10 -38.67 2.32
C ARG A 122 15.88 -38.19 1.55
N THR A 123 14.75 -38.83 1.78
CA THR A 123 13.49 -38.58 1.08
C THR A 123 12.66 -37.58 1.86
N TYR A 124 12.09 -36.61 1.14
CA TYR A 124 11.25 -35.56 1.70
C TYR A 124 9.97 -35.45 0.87
N LEU A 125 8.83 -35.82 1.46
CA LEU A 125 7.53 -35.60 0.84
C LEU A 125 7.23 -34.10 0.96
N LYS A 126 7.15 -33.44 -0.19
CA LYS A 126 7.01 -31.98 -0.29
C LYS A 126 6.09 -31.60 -1.43
N ASP A 127 5.36 -30.50 -1.26
CA ASP A 127 4.36 -30.01 -2.21
C ASP A 127 3.22 -31.02 -2.43
N TYR A 128 2.83 -31.75 -1.39
CA TYR A 128 1.72 -32.70 -1.48
C TYR A 128 0.37 -31.99 -1.31
N HIS A 129 -0.42 -31.97 -2.38
CA HIS A 129 -1.78 -31.43 -2.43
C HIS A 129 -2.79 -32.28 -1.61
N PHE A 130 -2.60 -32.31 -0.29
CA PHE A 130 -3.32 -33.23 0.60
C PHE A 130 -4.83 -33.04 0.56
N LEU A 131 -5.32 -31.79 0.51
CA LEU A 131 -6.76 -31.52 0.48
C LEU A 131 -7.41 -31.99 -0.82
N ARG A 132 -6.63 -32.11 -1.90
CA ARG A 132 -7.10 -32.65 -3.18
C ARG A 132 -7.13 -34.18 -3.15
N ALA A 133 -6.12 -34.80 -2.55
CA ALA A 133 -6.07 -36.24 -2.36
C ALA A 133 -7.15 -36.74 -1.36
N PHE A 134 -7.47 -35.94 -0.35
CA PHE A 134 -8.39 -36.30 0.73
C PHE A 134 -9.37 -35.17 1.09
N PRO A 135 -10.30 -34.80 0.19
CA PRO A 135 -11.18 -33.64 0.36
C PRO A 135 -12.09 -33.73 1.59
N ASP A 136 -12.57 -34.93 1.92
CA ASP A 136 -13.49 -35.16 3.04
C ASP A 136 -12.77 -35.44 4.38
N TYR A 137 -11.43 -35.45 4.39
CA TYR A 137 -10.68 -35.83 5.59
C TYR A 137 -10.75 -34.75 6.68
N GLY A 138 -10.86 -33.47 6.31
CA GLY A 138 -10.95 -32.37 7.27
C GLY A 138 -9.73 -32.31 8.21
N ALA A 139 -8.52 -32.29 7.64
CA ALA A 139 -7.27 -32.26 8.42
C ALA A 139 -7.12 -30.97 9.25
N TYR A 140 -7.56 -29.85 8.69
CA TYR A 140 -7.47 -28.52 9.26
C TYR A 140 -8.48 -27.59 8.59
N GLU A 141 -8.60 -26.37 9.12
CA GLU A 141 -9.25 -25.25 8.46
C GLU A 141 -8.27 -24.09 8.30
N THR A 142 -8.41 -23.30 7.22
CA THR A 142 -7.61 -22.08 7.04
C THR A 142 -7.89 -21.11 8.19
N PRO A 143 -6.87 -20.71 8.98
CA PRO A 143 -7.04 -19.77 10.09
C PRO A 143 -7.64 -18.45 9.63
N SER A 144 -8.46 -17.81 10.48
CA SER A 144 -9.20 -16.60 10.13
C SER A 144 -8.32 -15.47 9.59
N ILE A 145 -7.11 -15.30 10.13
CA ILE A 145 -6.15 -14.27 9.71
C ILE A 145 -5.57 -14.49 8.31
N PHE A 146 -5.73 -15.69 7.73
CA PHE A 146 -5.25 -16.07 6.39
C PHE A 146 -6.40 -16.37 5.42
N ARG A 147 -7.64 -16.03 5.78
CA ARG A 147 -8.83 -16.39 4.97
C ARG A 147 -9.07 -15.50 3.76
N ASP A 148 -8.43 -14.35 3.68
CA ASP A 148 -8.49 -13.47 2.51
C ASP A 148 -7.61 -14.00 1.37
N ASP A 149 -7.77 -15.27 1.01
CA ASP A 149 -6.91 -16.03 0.12
C ASP A 149 -7.47 -16.07 -1.31
N TRP A 150 -7.10 -15.05 -2.08
CA TRP A 150 -7.59 -14.88 -3.46
C TRP A 150 -7.06 -15.99 -4.37
N MET A 151 -5.82 -16.43 -4.13
CA MET A 151 -5.17 -17.48 -4.91
C MET A 151 -5.94 -18.80 -4.79
N ASN A 152 -6.13 -19.32 -3.58
CA ASN A 152 -6.82 -20.60 -3.41
C ASN A 152 -8.33 -20.51 -3.64
N GLU A 153 -8.96 -19.33 -3.46
CA GLU A 153 -10.33 -19.08 -3.92
C GLU A 153 -10.44 -19.25 -5.44
N PHE A 154 -9.53 -18.64 -6.19
CA PHE A 154 -9.46 -18.74 -7.64
C PHE A 154 -9.27 -20.19 -8.10
N TRP A 155 -8.26 -20.88 -7.60
CA TRP A 155 -7.94 -22.25 -8.01
C TRP A 155 -9.03 -23.26 -7.65
N THR A 156 -9.65 -23.13 -6.48
CA THR A 156 -10.72 -24.05 -6.05
C THR A 156 -12.00 -23.87 -6.89
N ARG A 157 -12.21 -22.72 -7.55
CA ARG A 157 -13.39 -22.45 -8.37
C ARG A 157 -13.23 -22.88 -9.83
N ARG A 158 -12.00 -23.13 -10.28
CA ARG A 158 -11.76 -23.58 -11.65
C ARG A 158 -12.11 -25.05 -11.79
N THR A 159 -12.82 -25.38 -12.86
CA THR A 159 -13.18 -26.76 -13.22
C THR A 159 -12.32 -27.32 -14.35
N ASP A 160 -11.51 -26.46 -14.97
CA ASP A 160 -10.71 -26.74 -16.15
C ASP A 160 -9.22 -26.90 -15.85
N LEU A 161 -8.77 -26.42 -14.69
CA LEU A 161 -7.45 -26.68 -14.12
C LEU A 161 -7.60 -27.30 -12.74
N ASP A 162 -6.65 -28.15 -12.38
CA ASP A 162 -6.76 -29.05 -11.24
C ASP A 162 -5.59 -28.84 -10.26
N ASP A 163 -5.50 -27.62 -9.70
CA ASP A 163 -4.38 -27.17 -8.86
C ASP A 163 -4.87 -26.58 -7.51
N ASP A 164 -4.02 -26.57 -6.50
CA ASP A 164 -4.16 -25.73 -5.30
C ASP A 164 -2.79 -25.38 -4.70
N TYR A 165 -2.71 -24.27 -3.97
CA TYR A 165 -1.46 -23.82 -3.37
C TYR A 165 -1.42 -24.16 -1.89
N ARG A 166 -1.83 -25.39 -1.55
CA ARG A 166 -2.03 -25.89 -0.18
C ARG A 166 -1.35 -27.24 -0.01
N PHE A 167 -0.23 -27.22 0.68
CA PHE A 167 0.71 -28.32 0.70
C PHE A 167 0.90 -28.91 2.08
N VAL A 168 1.06 -30.23 2.13
CA VAL A 168 1.61 -30.93 3.30
C VAL A 168 3.06 -31.31 3.01
N TYR A 169 3.92 -31.11 4.01
CA TYR A 169 5.31 -31.53 3.97
C TYR A 169 5.57 -32.53 5.10
N CYS A 170 6.23 -33.63 4.78
CA CYS A 170 6.56 -34.71 5.69
C CYS A 170 7.99 -35.16 5.46
N GLY A 171 8.83 -35.18 6.50
CA GLY A 171 10.22 -35.60 6.37
C GLY A 171 10.91 -35.87 7.69
N GLY A 172 11.87 -36.78 7.66
CA GLY A 172 12.76 -37.05 8.80
C GLY A 172 13.87 -36.00 8.94
N ASP A 173 14.73 -36.23 9.93
CA ASP A 173 15.87 -35.37 10.23
C ASP A 173 16.78 -35.13 9.01
N ALA A 174 17.34 -33.93 8.90
CA ALA A 174 18.21 -33.47 7.81
C ALA A 174 17.56 -33.27 6.43
N THR A 175 16.26 -33.56 6.28
CA THR A 175 15.54 -33.12 5.08
C THR A 175 15.38 -31.59 5.08
N PHE A 176 15.48 -30.96 3.92
CA PHE A 176 15.48 -29.51 3.82
C PHE A 176 14.89 -29.02 2.49
N THR A 177 14.39 -27.79 2.47
CA THR A 177 14.03 -27.06 1.24
C THR A 177 15.17 -26.10 0.90
N PRO A 178 15.75 -26.14 -0.33
CA PRO A 178 16.82 -25.24 -0.76
C PRO A 178 16.46 -23.75 -0.66
N PHE A 179 17.47 -22.89 -0.78
CA PHE A 179 17.32 -21.45 -0.65
C PHE A 179 16.52 -20.84 -1.82
N HIS A 180 15.36 -20.25 -1.52
CA HIS A 180 14.45 -19.67 -2.52
C HIS A 180 13.59 -18.55 -1.92
N ALA A 181 12.88 -17.81 -2.76
CA ALA A 181 11.71 -17.03 -2.36
C ALA A 181 10.47 -17.65 -3.00
N ASP A 182 9.31 -17.47 -2.37
CA ASP A 182 8.05 -18.05 -2.85
C ASP A 182 7.68 -17.57 -4.26
N VAL A 183 7.12 -18.49 -5.06
CA VAL A 183 6.70 -18.24 -6.44
C VAL A 183 5.63 -17.14 -6.52
N TYR A 184 5.55 -16.50 -7.68
CA TYR A 184 4.61 -15.40 -7.98
C TYR A 184 4.72 -14.19 -7.07
N ARG A 185 5.75 -14.07 -6.21
CA ARG A 185 5.75 -13.09 -5.10
C ARG A 185 4.52 -13.22 -4.21
N SER A 186 4.03 -14.45 -4.05
CA SER A 186 2.97 -14.77 -3.09
C SER A 186 3.44 -14.57 -1.65
N TYR A 187 2.47 -14.47 -0.75
CA TYR A 187 2.69 -14.74 0.66
C TYR A 187 2.71 -16.23 0.91
N SER A 188 3.31 -16.64 2.02
CA SER A 188 3.20 -18.01 2.52
C SER A 188 2.93 -18.03 4.01
N TRP A 189 2.25 -19.05 4.48
CA TRP A 189 2.25 -19.40 5.90
C TRP A 189 2.52 -20.89 6.07
N SER A 190 3.24 -21.25 7.12
CA SER A 190 3.58 -22.63 7.46
C SER A 190 3.21 -22.91 8.90
N ALA A 191 2.27 -23.83 9.13
CA ALA A 191 1.92 -24.34 10.44
C ALA A 191 2.66 -25.65 10.70
N ASN A 192 3.51 -25.68 11.73
CA ASN A 192 4.27 -26.86 12.07
C ASN A 192 3.41 -27.79 12.96
N ILE A 193 3.28 -29.05 12.60
CA ILE A 193 2.42 -30.02 13.30
C ILE A 193 3.21 -30.79 14.35
N CYS A 194 4.39 -31.28 13.97
CA CYS A 194 5.37 -31.94 14.85
C CYS A 194 6.79 -31.73 14.31
N GLY A 195 7.81 -32.09 15.11
CA GLY A 195 9.21 -31.80 14.78
C GLY A 195 9.56 -30.32 14.93
N ILE A 196 10.76 -29.92 14.49
CA ILE A 196 11.21 -28.53 14.51
C ILE A 196 11.62 -28.11 13.11
N LYS A 197 11.14 -26.96 12.65
CA LYS A 197 11.65 -26.33 11.43
C LYS A 197 12.61 -25.21 11.77
N LYS A 198 13.87 -25.34 11.33
CA LYS A 198 14.87 -24.28 11.37
C LYS A 198 14.75 -23.46 10.09
N TRP A 199 14.19 -22.27 10.20
CA TRP A 199 14.10 -21.31 9.10
C TRP A 199 15.27 -20.35 9.18
N THR A 200 15.88 -20.05 8.04
CA THR A 200 16.77 -18.90 7.89
C THR A 200 16.22 -17.98 6.82
N LEU A 201 15.77 -16.79 7.24
CA LEU A 201 15.04 -15.79 6.45
C LEU A 201 15.96 -14.62 6.09
N PHE A 202 15.84 -14.11 4.88
CA PHE A 202 16.61 -12.99 4.34
C PHE A 202 15.64 -11.94 3.78
N PRO A 203 15.72 -10.68 4.23
CA PRO A 203 14.87 -9.62 3.71
C PRO A 203 15.06 -9.40 2.19
N PRO A 204 13.98 -9.06 1.46
CA PRO A 204 14.05 -8.64 0.07
C PRO A 204 15.02 -7.45 -0.14
N GLY A 205 15.51 -7.30 -1.37
CA GLY A 205 16.40 -6.18 -1.78
C GLY A 205 17.89 -6.46 -1.61
N GLN A 206 18.25 -7.64 -1.08
CA GLN A 206 19.64 -8.08 -0.87
C GLN A 206 20.09 -9.12 -1.90
N GLU A 207 19.31 -9.36 -2.97
CA GLU A 207 19.55 -10.41 -3.96
C GLU A 207 20.92 -10.33 -4.62
N HIS A 208 21.45 -9.13 -4.82
CA HIS A 208 22.80 -8.89 -5.34
C HIS A 208 23.92 -9.48 -4.46
N LEU A 209 23.66 -9.80 -3.19
CA LEU A 209 24.63 -10.43 -2.29
C LEU A 209 24.69 -11.96 -2.46
N PHE A 210 23.66 -12.55 -3.06
CA PHE A 210 23.51 -14.01 -3.19
C PHE A 210 23.12 -14.45 -4.60
N ARG A 211 23.34 -13.59 -5.59
CA ARG A 211 23.26 -13.87 -7.03
C ARG A 211 24.62 -13.65 -7.69
N ASP A 212 24.97 -14.54 -8.62
CA ASP A 212 26.17 -14.40 -9.45
C ASP A 212 25.89 -13.60 -10.74
N ASN A 213 26.92 -13.40 -11.57
CA ASN A 213 26.81 -12.66 -12.84
C ASN A 213 25.91 -13.34 -13.88
N LEU A 214 25.67 -14.64 -13.74
CA LEU A 214 24.77 -15.43 -14.58
C LEU A 214 23.36 -15.52 -13.97
N ARG A 215 23.09 -14.74 -12.91
CA ARG A 215 21.84 -14.71 -12.14
C ARG A 215 21.53 -16.02 -11.39
N ASN A 216 22.49 -16.94 -11.28
CA ASN A 216 22.32 -18.09 -10.40
C ASN A 216 22.28 -17.62 -8.95
N THR A 217 21.46 -18.25 -8.13
CA THR A 217 21.38 -17.99 -6.69
C THR A 217 22.14 -19.05 -5.89
N VAL A 218 22.47 -18.72 -4.64
CA VAL A 218 22.91 -19.71 -3.66
C VAL A 218 21.88 -20.84 -3.58
N TYR A 219 22.33 -22.10 -3.60
CA TYR A 219 21.46 -23.28 -3.49
C TYR A 219 21.27 -23.71 -2.03
N ASP A 220 22.39 -23.86 -1.31
CA ASP A 220 22.41 -24.26 0.10
C ASP A 220 23.22 -23.23 0.91
N ILE A 221 22.56 -22.53 1.82
CA ILE A 221 23.20 -21.51 2.66
C ILE A 221 24.21 -22.06 3.67
N GLU A 222 24.22 -23.37 3.91
CA GLU A 222 25.18 -24.04 4.79
C GLU A 222 26.46 -24.45 4.04
N ASN A 223 26.42 -24.47 2.70
CA ASN A 223 27.55 -24.84 1.84
C ASN A 223 27.71 -23.87 0.65
N VAL A 224 27.98 -22.60 0.95
CA VAL A 224 28.13 -21.54 -0.06
C VAL A 224 29.54 -21.52 -0.64
N ASP A 225 29.64 -21.55 -1.98
CA ASP A 225 30.88 -21.29 -2.69
C ASP A 225 31.24 -19.80 -2.56
N ALA A 226 32.21 -19.49 -1.71
CA ALA A 226 32.68 -18.12 -1.47
C ALA A 226 33.38 -17.49 -2.68
N THR A 227 33.80 -18.28 -3.68
CA THR A 227 34.35 -17.76 -4.94
C THR A 227 33.26 -17.31 -5.89
N GLN A 228 32.14 -18.05 -5.93
CA GLN A 228 30.97 -17.71 -6.74
C GLN A 228 30.12 -16.61 -6.08
N PHE A 229 29.96 -16.65 -4.76
CA PHE A 229 29.13 -15.72 -3.98
C PHE A 229 29.94 -15.00 -2.89
N PRO A 230 30.91 -14.14 -3.27
CA PRO A 230 31.84 -13.54 -2.30
C PRO A 230 31.16 -12.63 -1.28
N LEU A 231 30.01 -12.03 -1.61
CA LEU A 231 29.28 -11.09 -0.75
C LEU A 231 28.26 -11.75 0.17
N PHE A 232 28.01 -13.06 0.03
CA PHE A 232 26.93 -13.75 0.75
C PHE A 232 27.00 -13.59 2.28
N HIS A 233 28.22 -13.59 2.82
CA HIS A 233 28.48 -13.46 4.25
C HIS A 233 28.03 -12.11 4.84
N THR A 234 27.80 -11.10 3.99
CA THR A 234 27.33 -9.77 4.41
C THR A 234 25.80 -9.65 4.45
N ALA A 235 25.08 -10.63 3.88
CA ALA A 235 23.62 -10.59 3.80
C ALA A 235 22.97 -10.70 5.20
N LYS A 236 22.09 -9.75 5.51
CA LYS A 236 21.29 -9.74 6.74
C LYS A 236 20.32 -10.92 6.72
N ARG A 237 20.32 -11.70 7.81
CA ARG A 237 19.51 -12.90 7.95
C ARG A 237 18.97 -13.08 9.36
N PHE A 238 17.88 -13.82 9.49
CA PHE A 238 17.27 -14.17 10.76
C PHE A 238 17.04 -15.68 10.83
N THR A 239 17.42 -16.30 11.93
CA THR A 239 17.17 -17.73 12.15
C THR A 239 16.12 -17.89 13.23
N ILE A 240 15.10 -18.70 12.94
CA ILE A 240 14.06 -19.09 13.91
C ILE A 240 13.92 -20.61 13.94
N TYR A 241 13.57 -21.12 15.12
CA TYR A 241 13.25 -22.53 15.33
C TYR A 241 11.76 -22.61 15.64
N GLN A 242 10.98 -23.01 14.64
CA GLN A 242 9.54 -23.16 14.75
C GLN A 242 9.21 -24.49 15.42
N ASN A 243 8.57 -24.41 16.59
CA ASN A 243 8.20 -25.55 17.42
C ASN A 243 6.85 -26.16 17.00
N PRO A 244 6.49 -27.35 17.51
CA PRO A 244 5.18 -27.94 17.24
C PRO A 244 4.03 -27.01 17.59
N GLY A 245 3.19 -26.78 16.59
CA GLY A 245 1.98 -25.98 16.65
C GLY A 245 2.12 -24.52 16.29
N GLU A 246 3.34 -23.99 16.28
CA GLU A 246 3.58 -22.61 15.90
C GLU A 246 3.37 -22.44 14.39
N THR A 247 2.93 -21.25 13.99
CA THR A 247 2.68 -20.89 12.59
C THR A 247 3.53 -19.70 12.19
N LEU A 248 4.36 -19.86 11.17
CA LEU A 248 5.15 -18.78 10.59
C LEU A 248 4.40 -18.16 9.42
N PHE A 249 4.26 -16.83 9.44
CA PHE A 249 3.94 -16.05 8.24
C PHE A 249 5.25 -15.65 7.55
N VAL A 250 5.37 -16.01 6.27
CA VAL A 250 6.47 -15.67 5.37
C VAL A 250 5.96 -14.64 4.36
N PRO A 251 6.42 -13.37 4.45
CA PRO A 251 5.96 -12.33 3.56
C PRO A 251 6.56 -12.46 2.15
N SER A 252 5.96 -11.74 1.21
CA SER A 252 6.34 -11.79 -0.20
C SER A 252 7.80 -11.36 -0.41
N GLY A 253 8.52 -12.14 -1.22
CA GLY A 253 9.90 -11.88 -1.60
C GLY A 253 10.94 -12.15 -0.51
N TRP A 254 10.55 -12.63 0.67
CA TRP A 254 11.51 -13.05 1.70
C TRP A 254 12.17 -14.36 1.28
N TRP A 255 13.47 -14.29 1.04
CA TRP A 255 14.26 -15.47 0.71
C TRP A 255 14.48 -16.32 1.95
N HIS A 256 14.42 -17.64 1.82
CA HIS A 256 14.52 -18.53 2.94
C HIS A 256 15.02 -19.93 2.58
N GLN A 257 15.64 -20.58 3.57
CA GLN A 257 15.99 -22.00 3.56
C GLN A 257 15.46 -22.63 4.85
N VAL A 258 14.90 -23.85 4.73
CA VAL A 258 14.21 -24.53 5.84
C VAL A 258 14.78 -25.92 6.03
N HIS A 259 15.22 -26.22 7.25
CA HIS A 259 15.71 -27.54 7.65
C HIS A 259 14.76 -28.19 8.64
N ASN A 260 14.45 -29.47 8.45
CA ASN A 260 13.71 -30.28 9.40
C ASN A 260 14.69 -30.87 10.42
N ILE A 261 14.40 -30.64 11.70
CA ILE A 261 15.12 -31.22 12.84
C ILE A 261 14.18 -32.25 13.49
N GLY A 262 14.54 -33.51 13.36
CA GLY A 262 13.70 -34.65 13.71
C GLY A 262 12.53 -34.88 12.74
N ASP A 263 11.68 -35.83 13.11
CA ASP A 263 10.49 -36.19 12.33
C ASP A 263 9.49 -35.04 12.30
N THR A 264 9.31 -34.43 11.14
CA THR A 264 8.60 -33.16 10.97
C THR A 264 7.42 -33.30 10.00
N ILE A 265 6.27 -32.74 10.39
CA ILE A 265 5.11 -32.55 9.51
C ILE A 265 4.73 -31.07 9.57
N SER A 266 4.48 -30.45 8.42
CA SER A 266 3.89 -29.11 8.35
C SER A 266 2.82 -29.00 7.28
N ILE A 267 1.98 -27.99 7.45
CA ILE A 267 0.94 -27.60 6.50
C ILE A 267 1.26 -26.17 6.06
N ASN A 268 1.39 -25.94 4.76
CA ASN A 268 1.73 -24.64 4.23
C ASN A 268 0.76 -24.21 3.13
N HIS A 269 0.44 -22.92 3.07
CA HIS A 269 -0.25 -22.34 1.91
C HIS A 269 0.61 -21.25 1.32
N ASN A 270 0.64 -21.18 -0.01
CA ASN A 270 0.92 -19.93 -0.71
C ASN A 270 -0.41 -19.24 -1.00
N TRP A 271 -0.43 -17.92 -0.81
CA TRP A 271 -1.64 -17.11 -1.00
C TRP A 271 -1.31 -15.70 -1.44
N CYS A 272 -2.30 -15.00 -1.95
CA CYS A 272 -2.21 -13.56 -2.22
C CYS A 272 -3.54 -12.87 -1.95
N ASN A 273 -3.45 -11.56 -1.81
CA ASN A 273 -4.61 -10.69 -1.71
C ASN A 273 -4.27 -9.27 -2.18
N GLY A 274 -5.17 -8.33 -1.94
CA GLY A 274 -4.95 -6.92 -2.29
C GLY A 274 -3.68 -6.31 -1.70
N SER A 275 -3.14 -6.83 -0.58
CA SER A 275 -1.96 -6.27 0.10
C SER A 275 -0.62 -6.60 -0.57
N ASN A 276 -0.54 -7.57 -1.49
CA ASN A 276 0.67 -7.83 -2.30
C ASN A 276 0.42 -7.89 -3.80
N LEU A 277 -0.76 -7.48 -4.27
CA LEU A 277 -1.07 -7.56 -5.70
C LEU A 277 -0.07 -6.74 -6.53
N ASP A 278 0.37 -5.60 -6.02
CA ASP A 278 1.43 -4.76 -6.61
C ASP A 278 2.72 -5.54 -6.86
N LEU A 279 3.18 -6.33 -5.88
CA LEU A 279 4.40 -7.14 -5.99
C LEU A 279 4.27 -8.27 -7.00
N ILE A 280 3.09 -8.88 -7.09
CA ILE A 280 2.79 -9.93 -8.06
C ILE A 280 2.82 -9.36 -9.47
N LEU A 281 2.13 -8.22 -9.67
CA LEU A 281 2.07 -7.52 -10.94
C LEU A 281 3.46 -7.06 -11.39
N GLU A 282 4.26 -6.52 -10.49
CA GLU A 282 5.64 -6.11 -10.79
C GLU A 282 6.50 -7.30 -11.24
N SER A 283 6.40 -8.44 -10.53
CA SER A 283 7.11 -9.66 -10.93
C SER A 283 6.70 -10.10 -12.32
N LEU A 284 5.39 -10.15 -12.60
CA LEU A 284 4.87 -10.58 -13.89
C LEU A 284 5.26 -9.61 -15.02
N CYS A 285 5.24 -8.30 -14.76
CA CYS A 285 5.75 -7.28 -15.68
C CYS A 285 7.24 -7.48 -15.98
N SER A 286 8.05 -7.78 -14.96
CA SER A 286 9.47 -8.05 -15.13
C SER A 286 9.68 -9.29 -15.99
N ASP A 287 8.98 -10.37 -15.69
CA ASP A 287 9.08 -11.62 -16.45
C ASP A 287 8.63 -11.44 -17.90
N LEU A 288 7.57 -10.67 -18.15
CA LEU A 288 7.11 -10.37 -19.51
C LEU A 288 8.17 -9.59 -20.29
N LYS A 289 8.81 -8.59 -19.67
CA LYS A 289 9.91 -7.86 -20.32
C LYS A 289 11.09 -8.77 -20.67
N GLU A 290 11.38 -9.75 -19.82
CA GLU A 290 12.42 -10.74 -20.10
C GLU A 290 12.01 -11.63 -21.28
N VAL A 291 10.77 -12.14 -21.29
CA VAL A 291 10.22 -12.89 -22.43
C VAL A 291 10.31 -12.07 -23.72
N GLU A 292 9.81 -10.84 -23.72
CA GLU A 292 9.83 -9.95 -24.89
C GLU A 292 11.26 -9.71 -25.40
N HIS A 293 12.22 -9.54 -24.49
CA HIS A 293 13.62 -9.33 -24.85
C HIS A 293 14.25 -10.59 -25.48
N GLU A 294 14.01 -11.77 -24.91
CA GLU A 294 14.59 -13.03 -25.40
C GLU A 294 14.10 -13.38 -26.82
N ILE A 295 12.86 -13.04 -27.15
CA ILE A 295 12.28 -13.28 -28.50
C ILE A 295 12.19 -12.03 -29.37
N GLU A 296 12.81 -10.90 -28.98
CA GLU A 296 12.73 -9.61 -29.68
C GLU A 296 13.11 -9.71 -31.17
N HIS A 297 14.08 -10.58 -31.48
CA HIS A 297 14.56 -10.83 -32.84
C HIS A 297 13.50 -11.43 -33.79
N LEU A 298 12.39 -11.97 -33.27
CA LEU A 298 11.28 -12.50 -34.06
C LEU A 298 10.19 -11.46 -34.33
N LYS A 299 10.22 -10.31 -33.64
CA LYS A 299 9.13 -9.33 -33.61
C LYS A 299 8.84 -8.72 -34.99
N GLU A 300 9.86 -8.52 -35.81
CA GLU A 300 9.70 -7.93 -37.16
C GLU A 300 9.01 -8.89 -38.15
N ASP A 301 9.03 -10.19 -37.87
CA ASP A 301 8.46 -11.24 -38.72
C ASP A 301 7.04 -11.68 -38.28
N MET A 302 6.46 -11.01 -37.28
CA MET A 302 5.17 -11.36 -36.67
C MET A 302 4.17 -10.20 -36.75
N GLU A 303 2.89 -10.53 -36.92
CA GLU A 303 1.81 -9.56 -36.73
C GLU A 303 1.69 -9.19 -35.23
N GLU A 304 1.18 -8.00 -34.92
CA GLU A 304 1.11 -7.49 -33.54
C GLU A 304 0.33 -8.41 -32.58
N GLU A 305 -0.80 -8.96 -33.04
CA GLU A 305 -1.60 -9.91 -32.25
C GLU A 305 -0.84 -11.22 -31.98
N GLU A 306 -0.14 -11.76 -32.98
CA GLU A 306 0.65 -12.98 -32.87
C GLU A 306 1.84 -12.80 -31.90
N TRP A 307 2.47 -11.62 -31.92
CA TRP A 307 3.52 -11.24 -30.99
C TRP A 307 3.01 -11.28 -29.55
N VAL A 308 1.88 -10.63 -29.27
CA VAL A 308 1.30 -10.57 -27.92
C VAL A 308 0.90 -11.97 -27.43
N GLU A 309 0.22 -12.76 -28.25
CA GLU A 309 -0.15 -14.14 -27.90
C GLU A 309 1.07 -15.03 -27.61
N THR A 310 2.12 -14.89 -28.41
CA THR A 310 3.35 -15.65 -28.22
C THR A 310 4.06 -15.25 -26.93
N CYS A 311 4.15 -13.94 -26.64
CA CYS A 311 4.69 -13.46 -25.38
C CYS A 311 3.88 -13.98 -24.18
N GLN A 312 2.55 -13.95 -24.23
CA GLN A 312 1.71 -14.47 -23.15
C GLN A 312 1.88 -15.98 -22.94
N ARG A 313 1.98 -16.76 -24.02
CA ARG A 313 2.21 -18.21 -23.93
C ARG A 313 3.57 -18.54 -23.33
N LEU A 314 4.62 -17.78 -23.68
CA LEU A 314 5.95 -17.95 -23.10
C LEU A 314 6.00 -17.49 -21.64
N LEU A 315 5.32 -16.38 -21.32
CA LEU A 315 5.16 -15.91 -19.94
C LEU A 315 4.46 -16.97 -19.08
N LEU A 316 3.36 -17.54 -19.55
CA LEU A 316 2.66 -18.63 -18.88
C LEU A 316 3.57 -19.83 -18.65
N ALA A 317 4.36 -20.22 -19.66
CA ALA A 317 5.26 -21.37 -19.57
C ALA A 317 6.45 -21.13 -18.63
N ASN A 318 6.96 -19.91 -18.56
CA ASN A 318 8.12 -19.54 -17.75
C ASN A 318 7.73 -19.23 -16.29
N SER A 319 6.75 -18.35 -16.11
CA SER A 319 6.37 -17.82 -14.81
C SER A 319 5.28 -18.65 -14.14
N GLY A 320 4.53 -19.46 -14.90
CA GLY A 320 3.37 -20.22 -14.44
C GLY A 320 2.05 -19.46 -14.57
N TRP A 321 2.10 -18.12 -14.62
CA TRP A 321 0.95 -17.21 -14.78
C TRP A 321 1.17 -16.29 -15.98
N ASP A 322 0.07 -15.84 -16.58
CA ASP A 322 0.02 -14.79 -17.60
C ASP A 322 -0.98 -13.68 -17.21
N TRP A 323 -1.15 -12.65 -18.04
CA TRP A 323 -2.10 -11.57 -17.75
C TRP A 323 -3.55 -12.05 -17.68
N SER A 324 -3.91 -13.07 -18.47
CA SER A 324 -5.24 -13.69 -18.44
C SER A 324 -5.52 -14.32 -17.06
N THR A 325 -4.53 -15.02 -16.51
CA THR A 325 -4.62 -15.65 -15.19
C THR A 325 -4.85 -14.62 -14.09
N ILE A 326 -4.07 -13.53 -14.07
CA ILE A 326 -4.25 -12.43 -13.12
C ILE A 326 -5.64 -11.80 -13.26
N TRP A 327 -6.07 -11.53 -14.50
CA TRP A 327 -7.38 -10.94 -14.75
C TRP A 327 -8.50 -11.83 -14.21
N GLN A 328 -8.45 -13.13 -14.48
CA GLN A 328 -9.46 -14.09 -14.02
C GLN A 328 -9.47 -14.24 -12.49
N LEU A 329 -8.30 -14.19 -11.84
CA LEU A 329 -8.20 -14.14 -10.38
C LEU A 329 -8.89 -12.90 -9.82
N CYS A 330 -8.59 -11.72 -10.37
CA CYS A 330 -9.23 -10.46 -9.97
C CYS A 330 -10.76 -10.49 -10.21
N MET A 331 -11.22 -11.04 -11.34
CA MET A 331 -12.65 -11.19 -11.62
C MET A 331 -13.33 -12.16 -10.64
N THR A 332 -12.66 -13.24 -10.24
CA THR A 332 -13.19 -14.19 -9.25
C THR A 332 -13.46 -13.52 -7.90
N VAL A 333 -12.54 -12.64 -7.49
CA VAL A 333 -12.65 -11.85 -6.26
C VAL A 333 -13.72 -10.78 -6.41
N HIS A 334 -13.74 -10.07 -7.54
CA HIS A 334 -14.77 -9.08 -7.87
C HIS A 334 -16.17 -9.68 -7.74
N ASP A 335 -16.43 -10.83 -8.38
CA ASP A 335 -17.72 -11.51 -8.34
C ASP A 335 -18.12 -11.94 -6.92
N ARG A 336 -17.16 -12.36 -6.09
CA ARG A 336 -17.43 -12.67 -4.67
C ARG A 336 -17.88 -11.40 -3.93
N VAL A 337 -17.13 -10.31 -4.08
CA VAL A 337 -17.41 -9.05 -3.37
C VAL A 337 -18.77 -8.48 -3.81
N GLN A 338 -19.07 -8.49 -5.11
CA GLN A 338 -20.39 -8.08 -5.63
C GLN A 338 -21.52 -8.89 -4.97
N ARG A 339 -21.41 -10.23 -4.97
CA ARG A 339 -22.41 -11.11 -4.31
C ARG A 339 -22.55 -10.84 -2.82
N GLN A 340 -21.45 -10.53 -2.12
CA GLN A 340 -21.48 -10.19 -0.69
C GLN A 340 -22.22 -8.86 -0.46
N MET A 341 -21.99 -7.85 -1.30
CA MET A 341 -22.70 -6.57 -1.24
C MET A 341 -24.19 -6.72 -1.54
N GLU A 342 -24.55 -7.49 -2.56
CA GLU A 342 -25.95 -7.81 -2.90
C GLU A 342 -26.66 -8.53 -1.75
N THR A 343 -25.99 -9.51 -1.13
CA THR A 343 -26.56 -10.26 0.00
C THR A 343 -26.75 -9.36 1.23
N GLN A 344 -25.78 -8.49 1.54
CA GLN A 344 -25.90 -7.53 2.64
C GLN A 344 -27.06 -6.55 2.40
N ALA A 345 -27.23 -6.05 1.17
CA ALA A 345 -28.35 -5.20 0.81
C ALA A 345 -29.71 -5.91 0.98
N THR A 346 -29.82 -7.21 0.63
CA THR A 346 -31.06 -7.97 0.83
C THR A 346 -31.39 -8.28 2.30
N VAL A 347 -30.38 -8.48 3.15
CA VAL A 347 -30.58 -8.73 4.59
C VAL A 347 -31.01 -7.46 5.32
N GLU A 348 -30.56 -6.29 4.88
CA GLU A 348 -31.04 -5.00 5.39
C GLU A 348 -32.49 -4.70 4.98
N ASP A 349 -32.93 -5.17 3.81
CA ASP A 349 -34.29 -4.99 3.30
C ASP A 349 -35.31 -5.97 3.95
N GLU A 350 -34.87 -7.19 4.34
CA GLU A 350 -35.71 -8.18 5.04
C GLU A 350 -35.86 -7.92 6.56
N GLY A 351 -35.16 -6.91 7.12
CA GLY A 351 -35.27 -6.48 8.52
C GLY A 351 -36.60 -5.81 8.90
N VAL A 352 -37.51 -5.60 7.94
CA VAL A 352 -38.85 -5.02 8.17
C VAL A 352 -39.93 -6.12 8.13
N ASN A 353 -40.14 -6.74 9.29
CA ASN A 353 -41.30 -7.53 9.74
C ASN A 353 -42.39 -7.91 8.69
N PRO A 354 -42.55 -9.19 8.30
CA PRO A 354 -43.63 -9.59 7.40
C PRO A 354 -44.90 -9.97 8.17
N GLN A 355 -46.04 -9.34 7.84
CA GLN A 355 -47.35 -9.98 8.02
C GLN A 355 -47.64 -10.93 6.85
N PRO A 356 -48.30 -12.08 7.08
CA PRO A 356 -48.53 -13.06 6.03
C PRO A 356 -49.81 -12.74 5.26
N SER A 357 -49.70 -12.63 3.93
CA SER A 357 -50.86 -12.80 3.05
C SER A 357 -50.51 -13.66 1.85
N THR A 358 -51.47 -14.53 1.56
CA THR A 358 -51.43 -15.74 0.76
C THR A 358 -51.61 -15.51 -0.75
N THR A 359 -51.30 -16.57 -1.53
CA THR A 359 -51.74 -16.88 -2.93
C THR A 359 -51.17 -16.00 -4.05
N SER A 360 -50.91 -16.43 -5.29
CA SER A 360 -50.91 -17.72 -6.00
C SER A 360 -50.49 -17.42 -7.47
N THR A 361 -49.81 -18.38 -8.11
CA THR A 361 -49.80 -18.71 -9.57
C THR A 361 -49.16 -17.80 -10.65
N ARG A 362 -48.06 -18.33 -11.21
CA ARG A 362 -47.56 -18.40 -12.61
C ARG A 362 -48.35 -17.70 -13.73
N GLU A 363 -47.65 -17.00 -14.64
CA GLU A 363 -47.17 -17.50 -15.96
C GLU A 363 -46.30 -16.46 -16.73
N PRO A 364 -45.55 -16.86 -17.79
CA PRO A 364 -44.44 -16.10 -18.38
C PRO A 364 -44.75 -15.45 -19.75
N HIS A 365 -44.13 -14.31 -20.09
CA HIS A 365 -44.07 -13.83 -21.48
C HIS A 365 -42.78 -13.04 -21.81
N SER A 366 -41.92 -13.70 -22.60
CA SER A 366 -41.25 -13.27 -23.84
C SER A 366 -41.03 -11.78 -24.17
N LEU A 367 -39.74 -11.43 -24.30
CA LEU A 367 -39.05 -10.64 -25.34
C LEU A 367 -39.72 -9.38 -25.93
N ALA A 368 -39.08 -8.23 -25.66
CA ALA A 368 -38.70 -7.26 -26.71
C ALA A 368 -37.56 -6.37 -26.21
N MET A 369 -36.41 -6.41 -26.90
CA MET A 369 -35.32 -5.45 -26.71
C MET A 369 -35.71 -4.10 -27.32
N ALA A 370 -35.56 -3.03 -26.53
CA ALA A 370 -35.49 -1.65 -27.02
C ALA A 370 -34.13 -1.07 -26.59
N PRO A 371 -33.51 -0.22 -27.42
CA PRO A 371 -32.13 0.23 -27.23
C PRO A 371 -32.05 1.20 -26.05
N GLN A 372 -31.27 0.84 -25.03
CA GLN A 372 -30.96 1.78 -23.95
C GLN A 372 -30.01 2.87 -24.47
N GLN A 373 -30.47 4.11 -24.40
CA GLN A 373 -29.62 5.29 -24.34
C GLN A 373 -28.77 5.27 -23.06
N PRO A 374 -27.60 5.93 -23.04
CA PRO A 374 -26.70 5.89 -21.90
C PRO A 374 -27.32 6.68 -20.73
N HIS A 375 -27.68 5.97 -19.66
CA HIS A 375 -28.06 6.61 -18.41
C HIS A 375 -26.81 6.85 -17.57
N THR A 376 -26.42 8.12 -17.50
CA THR A 376 -25.59 8.75 -16.48
C THR A 376 -26.14 8.53 -15.07
N VAL A 377 -25.34 7.91 -14.21
CA VAL A 377 -25.15 8.27 -12.79
C VAL A 377 -23.67 8.02 -12.49
N GLN A 378 -22.86 9.09 -12.45
CA GLN A 378 -21.53 9.04 -11.85
C GLN A 378 -21.73 9.09 -10.34
N GLU A 379 -21.63 7.95 -9.66
CA GLU A 379 -21.38 7.96 -8.22
C GLU A 379 -19.92 8.40 -7.98
N SER A 380 -19.76 9.33 -7.04
CA SER A 380 -18.48 9.92 -6.61
C SER A 380 -17.51 8.83 -6.14
N THR A 381 -16.33 8.74 -6.77
CA THR A 381 -15.30 7.76 -6.40
C THR A 381 -14.43 8.21 -5.23
N LEU A 382 -14.38 9.50 -4.90
CA LEU A 382 -13.55 9.99 -3.79
C LEU A 382 -14.25 9.84 -2.44
N VAL A 383 -15.57 10.08 -2.36
CA VAL A 383 -16.29 10.03 -1.07
C VAL A 383 -16.25 8.64 -0.43
N THR A 384 -16.24 7.59 -1.25
CA THR A 384 -16.16 6.19 -0.82
C THR A 384 -14.82 5.83 -0.21
N VAL A 385 -13.79 6.66 -0.39
CA VAL A 385 -12.48 6.47 0.26
C VAL A 385 -12.55 6.81 1.75
N LEU A 386 -13.41 7.75 2.14
CA LEU A 386 -13.46 8.23 3.51
C LEU A 386 -14.22 7.27 4.41
N ASP A 387 -13.52 6.76 5.43
CA ASP A 387 -14.11 5.84 6.40
C ASP A 387 -15.05 6.61 7.35
N PRO A 388 -16.35 6.24 7.40
CA PRO A 388 -17.29 6.83 8.34
C PRO A 388 -16.90 6.62 9.82
N GLU A 389 -16.28 5.49 10.17
CA GLU A 389 -15.83 5.22 11.54
C GLU A 389 -14.61 6.08 11.90
N TYR A 390 -13.68 6.25 10.98
CA TYR A 390 -12.54 7.15 11.16
C TYR A 390 -12.98 8.60 11.32
N THR A 391 -14.07 9.02 10.67
CA THR A 391 -14.67 10.35 10.86
C THR A 391 -15.03 10.58 12.34
N ALA A 392 -15.65 9.59 13.00
CA ALA A 392 -15.97 9.68 14.43
C ALA A 392 -14.71 9.73 15.31
N HIS A 393 -13.63 9.03 14.92
CA HIS A 393 -12.33 9.12 15.60
C HIS A 393 -11.74 10.53 15.53
N VAL A 394 -11.74 11.15 14.35
CA VAL A 394 -11.29 12.53 14.15
C VAL A 394 -12.06 13.49 15.05
N HIS A 395 -13.38 13.32 15.17
CA HIS A 395 -14.22 14.14 16.05
C HIS A 395 -13.91 13.99 17.54
N SER A 396 -13.72 12.76 18.01
CA SER A 396 -13.59 12.45 19.43
C SER A 396 -12.19 12.65 20.01
N THR A 397 -11.14 12.42 19.23
CA THR A 397 -9.78 12.22 19.78
C THR A 397 -8.76 13.24 19.29
N ILE A 398 -8.97 13.84 18.11
CA ILE A 398 -7.95 14.67 17.45
C ILE A 398 -8.10 16.16 17.81
N GLN A 399 -6.97 16.80 18.08
CA GLN A 399 -6.83 18.24 18.37
C GLN A 399 -6.00 18.96 17.30
N ALA A 400 -6.23 20.27 17.15
CA ALA A 400 -5.44 21.14 16.28
C ALA A 400 -4.25 21.76 17.06
N SER A 401 -3.12 21.92 16.37
CA SER A 401 -1.92 22.58 16.87
C SER A 401 -1.73 23.92 16.15
N ILE A 402 -1.84 25.03 16.87
CA ILE A 402 -1.69 26.38 16.32
C ILE A 402 -0.23 26.62 15.91
N LEU A 403 -0.01 27.16 14.71
CA LEU A 403 1.33 27.57 14.29
C LEU A 403 1.69 28.90 14.98
N PRO A 404 2.90 29.05 15.56
CA PRO A 404 3.29 30.25 16.29
C PRO A 404 3.69 31.39 15.34
N LEU A 405 2.80 31.77 14.43
CA LEU A 405 2.92 32.93 13.56
C LEU A 405 2.65 34.19 14.40
N LYS A 406 3.64 34.66 15.16
CA LYS A 406 3.52 35.96 15.84
C LYS A 406 3.56 37.06 14.78
N THR A 407 2.43 37.72 14.55
CA THR A 407 2.42 39.09 14.03
C THR A 407 2.92 40.01 15.15
N ALA A 408 3.57 41.11 14.77
CA ALA A 408 4.21 42.02 15.71
C ALA A 408 3.19 42.63 16.69
N GLY A 409 3.10 42.07 17.90
CA GLY A 409 2.43 42.68 19.06
C GLY A 409 1.31 41.84 19.68
N GLY A 410 1.55 41.33 20.88
CA GLY A 410 0.48 40.83 21.77
C GLY A 410 0.52 39.33 22.04
N SER A 411 -0.18 38.93 23.11
CA SER A 411 -0.13 37.64 23.81
C SER A 411 -0.56 36.41 23.00
N GLN A 412 -0.24 35.21 23.53
CA GLN A 412 -0.54 33.91 22.91
C GLN A 412 -2.01 33.78 22.44
N PRO A 413 -2.29 33.16 21.29
CA PRO A 413 -3.66 32.97 20.81
C PRO A 413 -4.33 31.90 21.67
N ILE A 414 -5.27 32.34 22.50
CA ILE A 414 -6.40 31.52 22.93
C ILE A 414 -7.39 31.56 21.75
N ALA A 415 -7.99 30.43 21.40
CA ALA A 415 -9.10 30.39 20.45
C ALA A 415 -10.16 31.44 20.84
N GLY A 416 -10.31 32.51 20.03
CA GLY A 416 -11.32 33.55 20.25
C GLY A 416 -10.91 35.02 20.04
N SER A 417 -9.70 35.33 19.56
CA SER A 417 -9.33 36.70 19.16
C SER A 417 -9.73 36.98 17.70
N ALA A 418 -10.55 38.01 17.47
CA ALA A 418 -11.17 38.32 16.18
C ALA A 418 -10.24 38.99 15.14
N SER A 419 -8.92 39.00 15.35
CA SER A 419 -7.98 39.76 14.51
C SER A 419 -6.65 39.07 14.22
N ASP A 420 -6.47 37.79 14.58
CA ASP A 420 -5.20 37.08 14.40
C ASP A 420 -5.28 36.13 13.19
N ASN A 421 -4.23 36.15 12.35
CA ASN A 421 -4.14 35.29 11.16
C ASN A 421 -4.27 33.81 11.53
N ILE A 422 -5.13 33.09 10.81
CA ILE A 422 -5.37 31.67 11.04
C ILE A 422 -4.24 30.86 10.41
N ALA A 423 -3.50 30.09 11.22
CA ALA A 423 -2.74 28.94 10.72
C ALA A 423 -2.54 27.85 11.79
N PHE A 424 -2.85 26.61 11.46
CA PHE A 424 -2.74 25.47 12.36
C PHE A 424 -2.61 24.15 11.60
N THR A 425 -2.11 23.12 12.28
CA THR A 425 -2.06 21.75 11.76
C THR A 425 -2.97 20.81 12.53
N ILE A 426 -3.43 19.75 11.89
CA ILE A 426 -4.17 18.65 12.51
C ILE A 426 -3.44 17.36 12.14
N ASP A 427 -2.82 16.71 13.12
CA ASP A 427 -2.17 15.43 12.91
C ASP A 427 -3.22 14.32 12.76
N SER A 428 -2.95 13.35 11.88
CA SER A 428 -3.84 12.19 11.64
C SER A 428 -5.26 12.57 11.18
N PHE A 429 -5.43 13.69 10.46
CA PHE A 429 -6.72 14.13 9.94
C PHE A 429 -7.32 13.15 8.92
N LEU A 430 -6.49 12.55 8.07
CA LEU A 430 -6.82 11.35 7.29
C LEU A 430 -6.08 10.14 7.83
N SER A 431 -6.66 8.96 7.68
CA SER A 431 -5.94 7.73 7.96
C SER A 431 -4.87 7.48 6.89
N PRO A 432 -3.80 6.72 7.20
CA PRO A 432 -2.84 6.31 6.18
C PRO A 432 -3.47 5.56 5.00
N GLN A 433 -4.56 4.81 5.24
CA GLN A 433 -5.28 4.12 4.18
C GLN A 433 -6.01 5.09 3.25
N GLU A 434 -6.72 6.07 3.82
CA GLU A 434 -7.40 7.11 3.03
C GLU A 434 -6.39 7.87 2.18
N CYS A 435 -5.20 8.18 2.73
CA CYS A 435 -4.15 8.85 2.01
C CYS A 435 -3.62 8.03 0.82
N ARG A 436 -3.38 6.73 1.02
CA ARG A 436 -2.93 5.82 -0.06
C ARG A 436 -3.95 5.78 -1.20
N SER A 437 -5.22 5.54 -0.88
CA SER A 437 -6.29 5.47 -1.89
C SER A 437 -6.47 6.80 -2.64
N LEU A 438 -6.30 7.93 -1.95
CA LEU A 438 -6.34 9.25 -2.57
C LEU A 438 -5.14 9.50 -3.51
N ILE A 439 -3.94 9.01 -3.20
CA ILE A 439 -2.79 9.05 -4.11
C ILE A 439 -3.05 8.20 -5.35
N GLU A 440 -3.54 6.97 -5.19
CA GLU A 440 -3.84 6.07 -6.31
C GLU A 440 -4.87 6.67 -7.28
N ILE A 441 -5.96 7.22 -6.75
CA ILE A 441 -6.98 7.87 -7.58
C ILE A 441 -6.40 9.09 -8.31
N ALA A 442 -5.53 9.87 -7.66
CA ALA A 442 -4.89 11.02 -8.28
C ALA A 442 -3.91 10.62 -9.39
N GLU A 443 -3.14 9.56 -9.21
CA GLU A 443 -2.24 9.00 -10.24
C GLU A 443 -3.03 8.52 -11.47
N LEU A 444 -4.13 7.79 -11.25
CA LEU A 444 -5.04 7.38 -12.33
C LEU A 444 -5.67 8.58 -13.06
N GLY A 445 -5.94 9.67 -12.34
CA GLY A 445 -6.45 10.92 -12.92
C GLY A 445 -5.47 11.63 -13.86
N GLY A 446 -4.18 11.27 -13.82
CA GLY A 446 -3.14 11.78 -14.70
C GLY A 446 -2.69 13.20 -14.34
N PHE A 447 -1.52 13.30 -13.69
CA PHE A 447 -0.89 14.57 -13.34
C PHE A 447 -0.35 15.31 -14.57
N ARG A 448 -0.55 16.63 -14.64
CA ARG A 448 -0.08 17.49 -15.74
C ARG A 448 0.63 18.73 -15.22
N LYS A 449 1.53 19.30 -16.02
CA LYS A 449 2.13 20.61 -15.74
C LYS A 449 1.09 21.69 -15.99
N GLU A 450 0.86 22.56 -15.00
CA GLU A 450 -0.08 23.68 -15.13
C GLU A 450 0.65 24.95 -15.59
N LEU A 451 0.06 25.66 -16.56
CA LEU A 451 0.54 26.98 -17.00
C LEU A 451 0.00 28.05 -16.05
N LEU A 452 0.88 28.89 -15.50
CA LEU A 452 0.49 29.99 -14.62
C LEU A 452 -0.34 31.02 -15.40
N SER A 453 -1.43 31.49 -14.81
CA SER A 453 -2.10 32.70 -15.26
C SER A 453 -1.49 33.88 -14.50
N LEU A 454 -0.72 34.72 -15.19
CA LEU A 454 -0.10 35.92 -14.61
C LEU A 454 -1.12 37.07 -14.41
N GLY A 455 -2.40 36.75 -14.22
CA GLY A 455 -3.42 37.72 -13.78
C GLY A 455 -3.86 38.77 -14.81
N SER A 456 -3.38 38.74 -16.06
CA SER A 456 -3.80 39.67 -17.11
C SER A 456 -4.43 38.90 -18.29
N PRO A 457 -5.63 39.30 -18.77
CA PRO A 457 -6.29 38.67 -19.92
C PRO A 457 -5.49 38.78 -21.23
N ASP A 458 -4.52 39.70 -21.29
CA ASP A 458 -3.69 39.95 -22.47
C ASP A 458 -2.38 39.12 -22.49
N PHE A 459 -2.06 38.41 -21.40
CA PHE A 459 -0.88 37.54 -21.34
C PHE A 459 -1.29 36.06 -21.48
N PRO A 460 -0.82 35.33 -22.51
CA PRO A 460 -1.09 33.91 -22.64
C PRO A 460 -0.54 33.17 -21.42
N LYS A 461 -1.25 32.14 -20.96
CA LYS A 461 -0.79 31.27 -19.87
C LYS A 461 0.62 30.76 -20.21
N SER A 462 1.64 31.25 -19.50
CA SER A 462 3.03 30.88 -19.76
C SER A 462 3.55 30.02 -18.62
N TYR A 463 4.24 28.94 -18.95
CA TYR A 463 5.02 28.16 -18.00
C TYR A 463 6.18 29.03 -17.52
N VAL A 464 6.09 29.61 -16.33
CA VAL A 464 7.25 30.25 -15.70
C VAL A 464 8.01 29.14 -14.98
N ALA A 465 8.87 28.47 -15.74
CA ALA A 465 9.61 27.30 -15.30
C ALA A 465 10.24 27.49 -13.92
N ASP A 466 10.78 28.68 -13.64
CA ASP A 466 11.61 28.92 -12.46
C ASP A 466 10.82 29.17 -11.17
N TYR A 467 9.51 29.44 -11.25
CA TYR A 467 8.69 29.89 -10.11
C TYR A 467 7.90 28.75 -9.43
N ARG A 468 7.28 27.87 -10.23
CA ARG A 468 6.47 26.75 -9.73
C ARG A 468 6.75 25.48 -10.52
N HIS A 469 7.31 24.50 -9.82
CA HIS A 469 7.61 23.18 -10.34
C HIS A 469 6.74 22.18 -9.59
N SER A 470 5.48 21.99 -10.01
CA SER A 470 4.60 20.96 -9.42
C SER A 470 3.67 20.42 -10.50
N LEU A 471 3.39 19.13 -10.47
CA LEU A 471 2.33 18.54 -11.30
C LEU A 471 1.00 18.62 -10.54
N ARG A 472 -0.10 18.76 -11.27
CA ARG A 472 -1.44 18.82 -10.68
C ARG A 472 -2.43 17.98 -11.48
N THR A 473 -3.40 17.41 -10.77
CA THR A 473 -4.68 16.99 -11.34
C THR A 473 -5.81 17.59 -10.49
N GLU A 474 -6.97 17.84 -11.09
CA GLU A 474 -8.13 18.41 -10.42
C GLU A 474 -9.34 17.50 -10.60
N VAL A 475 -10.06 17.27 -9.51
CA VAL A 475 -11.31 16.51 -9.50
C VAL A 475 -12.37 17.37 -8.83
N THR A 476 -13.56 17.43 -9.41
CA THR A 476 -14.71 18.09 -8.79
C THR A 476 -15.59 17.02 -8.14
N ASP A 477 -15.68 17.05 -6.80
CA ASP A 477 -16.44 16.08 -6.04
C ASP A 477 -17.13 16.73 -4.82
N PRO A 478 -18.41 17.14 -4.97
CA PRO A 478 -19.17 17.77 -3.89
C PRO A 478 -19.39 16.85 -2.68
N ALA A 479 -19.51 15.54 -2.88
CA ALA A 479 -19.80 14.58 -1.80
C ALA A 479 -18.56 14.38 -0.92
N PHE A 480 -17.39 14.24 -1.55
CA PHE A 480 -16.11 14.17 -0.84
C PHE A 480 -15.82 15.46 -0.08
N ALA A 481 -16.02 16.63 -0.71
CA ALA A 481 -15.86 17.93 -0.06
C ALA A 481 -16.78 18.10 1.16
N ALA A 482 -18.04 17.65 1.07
CA ALA A 482 -18.98 17.68 2.20
C ALA A 482 -18.57 16.73 3.35
N SER A 483 -18.04 15.55 3.03
CA SER A 483 -17.55 14.60 4.03
C SER A 483 -16.29 15.10 4.74
N LEU A 484 -15.32 15.64 4.00
CA LEU A 484 -14.16 16.33 4.58
C LEU A 484 -14.57 17.55 5.41
N TRP A 485 -15.58 18.31 4.96
CA TRP A 485 -16.12 19.43 5.72
C TRP A 485 -16.65 18.98 7.08
N THR A 486 -17.33 17.84 7.16
CA THR A 486 -17.80 17.26 8.42
C THR A 486 -16.64 17.12 9.40
N ARG A 487 -15.50 16.57 8.96
CA ARG A 487 -14.29 16.40 9.80
C ARG A 487 -13.63 17.71 10.22
N ILE A 488 -13.45 18.64 9.29
CA ILE A 488 -12.64 19.86 9.51
C ILE A 488 -13.44 20.99 10.19
N SER A 489 -14.76 21.04 10.01
CA SER A 489 -15.62 22.16 10.44
C SER A 489 -15.49 22.52 11.92
N LYS A 490 -15.30 21.54 12.81
CA LYS A 490 -15.11 21.80 14.26
C LYS A 490 -13.83 22.57 14.60
N PHE A 491 -12.86 22.59 13.68
CA PHE A 491 -11.58 23.30 13.85
C PHE A 491 -11.58 24.67 13.15
N ILE A 492 -12.54 24.92 12.26
CA ILE A 492 -12.66 26.18 11.52
C ILE A 492 -13.53 27.14 12.34
N PRO A 493 -13.11 28.41 12.54
CA PRO A 493 -13.97 29.42 13.15
C PRO A 493 -15.25 29.59 12.33
N THR A 494 -16.40 29.42 12.98
CA THR A 494 -17.72 29.56 12.32
C THR A 494 -17.89 30.95 11.72
N GLU A 495 -17.44 31.98 12.44
CA GLU A 495 -17.32 33.36 11.96
C GLU A 495 -15.90 33.87 12.18
N HIS A 496 -15.38 34.61 11.21
CA HIS A 496 -14.07 35.25 11.30
C HIS A 496 -14.10 36.63 10.66
N PHE A 497 -13.45 37.59 11.31
CA PHE A 497 -13.34 38.95 10.82
C PHE A 497 -11.99 39.10 10.11
N PHE A 498 -12.02 39.27 8.79
CA PHE A 498 -10.81 39.42 8.00
C PHE A 498 -10.42 40.90 7.95
N ASP A 499 -9.53 41.32 8.86
CA ASP A 499 -8.93 42.66 8.85
C ASP A 499 -7.43 42.58 8.56
N ARG A 500 -7.01 43.19 7.47
CA ARG A 500 -5.60 43.39 7.18
C ARG A 500 -5.20 44.74 7.76
N GLN A 501 -4.39 44.73 8.83
CA GLN A 501 -3.51 45.87 9.10
C GLN A 501 -2.51 45.97 7.96
N VAL A 502 -2.82 46.80 6.95
CA VAL A 502 -1.85 47.17 5.93
C VAL A 502 -0.86 48.11 6.59
N HIS A 503 0.41 47.73 6.64
CA HIS A 503 1.47 48.58 7.16
C HIS A 503 1.51 49.91 6.35
N PRO A 504 1.53 51.09 6.97
CA PRO A 504 1.35 52.39 6.31
C PRO A 504 2.44 52.78 5.29
N SER A 505 3.46 51.93 5.09
CA SER A 505 4.56 52.16 4.15
C SER A 505 4.32 51.61 2.74
N ILE A 506 3.27 50.82 2.51
CA ILE A 506 2.93 50.35 1.16
C ILE A 506 1.94 51.36 0.56
N ALA A 507 2.45 52.19 -0.34
CA ALA A 507 1.62 53.16 -1.05
C ALA A 507 0.48 52.43 -1.80
N PRO A 508 -0.78 52.89 -1.72
CA PRO A 508 -1.94 52.17 -2.28
C PRO A 508 -1.88 51.90 -3.79
N ALA A 509 -0.96 52.55 -4.50
CA ALA A 509 -0.83 52.49 -5.96
C ALA A 509 0.07 51.34 -6.47
N GLN A 510 0.78 50.62 -5.58
CA GLN A 510 1.78 49.59 -5.96
C GLN A 510 1.44 48.16 -5.49
N ALA A 511 0.24 47.93 -4.95
CA ALA A 511 -0.25 46.58 -4.64
C ALA A 511 -1.42 46.23 -5.59
N PRO A 512 -1.18 45.73 -6.80
CA PRO A 512 -2.19 45.80 -7.86
C PRO A 512 -3.40 44.86 -7.69
N HIS A 513 -3.42 43.91 -6.74
CA HIS A 513 -4.46 42.86 -6.77
C HIS A 513 -4.99 42.35 -5.42
N VAL A 514 -4.88 43.08 -4.30
CA VAL A 514 -5.43 42.58 -3.01
C VAL A 514 -6.37 43.58 -2.36
N GLN A 515 -7.52 43.84 -3.01
CA GLN A 515 -8.71 44.28 -2.32
C GLN A 515 -9.59 43.05 -2.09
N SER A 516 -9.37 42.36 -0.96
CA SER A 516 -10.20 41.23 -0.57
C SER A 516 -11.65 41.67 -0.45
N ALA A 517 -12.58 40.99 -1.12
CA ALA A 517 -14.02 41.23 -0.97
C ALA A 517 -14.52 40.95 0.46
N ALA A 518 -13.71 40.24 1.26
CA ALA A 518 -13.93 39.95 2.67
C ALA A 518 -13.38 41.02 3.64
N ARG A 519 -12.59 42.00 3.15
CA ARG A 519 -11.89 42.97 4.02
C ARG A 519 -12.86 43.78 4.88
N GLY A 520 -12.60 43.82 6.18
CA GLY A 520 -13.38 44.60 7.15
C GLY A 520 -14.80 44.08 7.32
N ARG A 521 -15.05 42.81 6.95
CA ARG A 521 -16.34 42.13 7.08
C ARG A 521 -16.18 40.90 7.95
N SER A 522 -17.25 40.58 8.69
CA SER A 522 -17.40 39.26 9.28
C SER A 522 -17.82 38.29 8.18
N MET A 523 -17.14 37.15 8.14
CA MET A 523 -17.34 36.10 7.16
C MET A 523 -17.68 34.81 7.87
N THR A 524 -18.70 34.10 7.41
CA THR A 524 -19.13 32.81 7.94
C THR A 524 -18.60 31.69 7.06
N ALA A 525 -17.92 30.70 7.65
CA ALA A 525 -17.44 29.53 6.92
C ALA A 525 -18.63 28.63 6.55
N VAL A 526 -18.76 28.25 5.28
CA VAL A 526 -19.94 27.56 4.74
C VAL A 526 -19.65 26.18 4.15
N GLY A 527 -18.39 25.81 3.97
CA GLY A 527 -18.01 24.52 3.39
C GLY A 527 -16.62 24.50 2.80
N LEU A 528 -16.31 23.40 2.10
CA LEU A 528 -15.14 23.28 1.23
C LEU A 528 -15.54 23.44 -0.23
N ASP A 529 -14.63 23.95 -1.06
CA ASP A 529 -14.79 23.98 -2.52
C ASP A 529 -14.88 22.53 -3.05
N PRO A 530 -15.90 22.17 -3.86
CA PRO A 530 -15.96 20.88 -4.54
C PRO A 530 -14.75 20.59 -5.44
N LYS A 531 -14.02 21.60 -5.90
CA LYS A 531 -12.80 21.44 -6.71
C LYS A 531 -11.61 21.08 -5.84
N ILE A 532 -11.23 19.81 -5.88
CA ILE A 532 -10.10 19.23 -5.14
C ILE A 532 -8.88 19.19 -6.04
N ARG A 533 -7.77 19.75 -5.55
CA ARG A 533 -6.51 19.79 -6.29
C ARG A 533 -5.56 18.78 -5.70
N PHE A 534 -5.12 17.81 -6.49
CA PHE A 534 -4.02 16.94 -6.12
C PHE A 534 -2.73 17.51 -6.70
N LEU A 535 -1.71 17.63 -5.87
CA LEU A 535 -0.40 18.17 -6.22
C LEU A 535 0.66 17.09 -6.02
N LYS A 536 1.54 16.94 -7.03
CA LYS A 536 2.68 16.02 -7.03
C LYS A 536 3.98 16.80 -7.24
N TYR A 537 4.92 16.64 -6.32
CA TYR A 537 6.25 17.23 -6.39
C TYR A 537 7.30 16.12 -6.49
N GLU A 538 8.14 16.17 -7.51
CA GLU A 538 9.22 15.21 -7.79
C GLU A 538 10.57 15.81 -7.34
N PRO A 539 11.68 15.06 -7.31
CA PRO A 539 12.97 15.65 -6.96
C PRO A 539 13.33 16.87 -7.84
N GLY A 540 13.65 17.98 -7.19
CA GLY A 540 13.90 19.29 -7.82
C GLY A 540 12.67 20.20 -7.89
N HIS A 541 11.46 19.65 -7.71
CA HIS A 541 10.22 20.41 -7.67
C HIS A 541 10.11 21.26 -6.40
N GLN A 542 9.58 22.48 -6.54
CA GLN A 542 9.42 23.48 -5.50
C GLN A 542 8.34 24.48 -5.91
N PHE A 543 7.80 25.22 -4.95
CA PHE A 543 6.97 26.40 -5.21
C PHE A 543 7.54 27.55 -4.40
N LEU A 544 8.11 28.54 -5.09
CA LEU A 544 8.72 29.71 -4.44
C LEU A 544 7.71 30.50 -3.62
N ALA A 545 8.23 31.37 -2.77
CA ALA A 545 7.46 32.19 -1.84
C ALA A 545 6.34 32.97 -2.53
N HIS A 546 5.11 32.79 -2.06
CA HIS A 546 3.92 33.39 -2.65
C HIS A 546 2.79 33.55 -1.62
N MET A 547 1.73 34.23 -2.06
CA MET A 547 0.42 34.23 -1.40
C MET A 547 -0.57 33.55 -2.36
N ASP A 548 -1.56 32.86 -1.80
CA ASP A 548 -2.59 32.22 -2.61
C ASP A 548 -3.58 33.27 -3.14
N ALA A 549 -3.86 33.24 -4.44
CA ALA A 549 -4.81 34.17 -5.05
C ALA A 549 -6.22 33.94 -4.52
N GLU A 550 -6.97 34.98 -4.20
CA GLU A 550 -8.38 34.83 -3.82
C GLU A 550 -9.24 34.38 -5.01
N TYR A 551 -10.24 33.56 -4.73
CA TYR A 551 -11.20 33.07 -5.72
C TYR A 551 -12.62 33.21 -5.17
N GLU A 552 -13.53 33.68 -6.04
CA GLU A 552 -14.97 33.73 -5.82
C GLU A 552 -15.63 32.73 -6.77
N ASP A 553 -16.49 31.88 -6.23
CA ASP A 553 -17.24 30.92 -7.03
C ASP A 553 -18.54 31.51 -7.63
N GLU A 554 -19.23 30.71 -8.44
CA GLU A 554 -20.48 31.12 -9.12
C GLU A 554 -21.62 31.45 -8.13
N GLU A 555 -21.50 31.03 -6.87
CA GLU A 555 -22.48 31.25 -5.80
C GLU A 555 -22.11 32.45 -4.90
N GLY A 556 -21.06 33.19 -5.26
CA GLY A 556 -20.55 34.33 -4.49
C GLY A 556 -19.88 33.94 -3.17
N ARG A 557 -19.41 32.69 -3.04
CA ARG A 557 -18.59 32.27 -1.89
C ARG A 557 -17.13 32.57 -2.16
N LEU A 558 -16.42 33.02 -1.12
CA LEU A 558 -15.02 33.39 -1.18
C LEU A 558 -14.15 32.30 -0.55
N GLY A 559 -13.16 31.79 -1.27
CA GLY A 559 -12.16 30.87 -0.72
C GLY A 559 -11.07 31.62 0.04
N LEU A 560 -11.18 31.72 1.37
CA LEU A 560 -10.31 32.59 2.19
C LEU A 560 -9.22 31.86 2.99
N LEU A 561 -9.39 30.56 3.23
CA LEU A 561 -8.36 29.72 3.84
C LEU A 561 -7.95 28.61 2.88
N THR A 562 -6.65 28.32 2.83
CA THR A 562 -6.11 27.16 2.15
C THR A 562 -6.16 25.98 3.12
N PHE A 563 -6.78 24.89 2.68
CA PHE A 563 -6.84 23.63 3.37
C PHE A 563 -5.99 22.60 2.63
N GLN A 564 -4.82 22.33 3.19
CA GLN A 564 -3.81 21.45 2.62
C GLN A 564 -3.75 20.13 3.41
N ILE A 565 -3.68 18.98 2.73
CA ILE A 565 -3.51 17.67 3.39
C ILE A 565 -2.30 16.97 2.79
N TYR A 566 -1.35 16.57 3.62
CA TYR A 566 -0.20 15.76 3.22
C TYR A 566 -0.62 14.30 3.12
N LEU A 567 -0.49 13.69 1.94
CA LEU A 567 -0.88 12.30 1.74
C LEU A 567 0.26 11.32 2.03
N ASN A 568 1.50 11.80 2.09
CA ASN A 568 2.66 10.97 2.37
C ASN A 568 3.77 11.74 3.11
N GLU A 569 4.80 11.02 3.58
CA GLU A 569 5.95 11.58 4.31
C GLU A 569 7.30 10.96 3.89
N ASP A 570 7.31 10.03 2.93
CA ASP A 570 8.47 9.32 2.40
C ASP A 570 9.27 10.16 1.38
N TYR A 571 9.54 11.41 1.73
CA TYR A 571 10.36 12.33 0.94
C TYR A 571 11.26 13.20 1.82
N GLN A 572 12.33 13.71 1.23
CA GLN A 572 13.27 14.62 1.88
C GLN A 572 13.15 16.03 1.30
N GLY A 573 13.13 17.06 2.16
CA GLY A 573 12.81 18.43 1.76
C GLY A 573 11.31 18.60 1.55
N GLY A 574 10.89 19.57 0.73
CA GLY A 574 9.48 19.73 0.40
C GLY A 574 8.61 20.35 1.51
N GLU A 575 9.18 20.85 2.60
CA GLU A 575 8.43 21.43 3.72
C GLU A 575 7.62 22.65 3.27
N THR A 576 6.40 22.81 3.80
CA THR A 576 5.68 24.08 3.64
C THR A 576 6.21 25.05 4.68
N SER A 577 6.81 26.15 4.24
CA SER A 577 7.51 27.10 5.11
C SER A 577 6.85 28.46 5.07
N PHE A 578 6.42 28.96 6.23
CA PHE A 578 5.85 30.30 6.37
C PHE A 578 6.93 31.31 6.70
N MET A 579 6.87 32.47 6.03
CA MET A 579 7.78 33.58 6.29
C MET A 579 7.21 34.46 7.40
N THR A 580 7.93 34.61 8.50
CA THR A 580 7.53 35.49 9.60
C THR A 580 8.29 36.81 9.55
N SER A 581 7.56 37.92 9.67
CA SER A 581 8.11 39.27 9.67
C SER A 581 8.73 39.62 11.02
N GLU A 582 9.89 39.04 11.36
CA GLU A 582 10.84 39.73 12.25
C GLU A 582 11.67 40.79 11.46
N LEU A 583 11.42 40.95 10.15
CA LEU A 583 12.17 41.83 9.25
C LEU A 583 11.57 43.22 9.02
N GLU A 584 10.49 43.61 9.69
CA GLU A 584 9.88 44.94 9.45
C GLU A 584 10.58 46.08 10.19
N SER A 585 11.38 45.79 11.23
CA SER A 585 12.14 46.84 11.94
C SER A 585 13.49 47.21 11.31
N THR A 586 13.92 46.51 10.25
CA THR A 586 15.31 46.61 9.76
C THR A 586 15.46 46.85 8.26
N LEU A 587 14.40 46.72 7.46
CA LEU A 587 14.46 47.09 6.04
C LEU A 587 14.21 48.59 5.89
N SER A 588 15.29 49.37 5.79
CA SER A 588 15.18 50.80 5.47
C SER A 588 14.52 51.00 4.10
N PRO A 589 13.71 52.06 3.91
CA PRO A 589 13.08 52.40 2.61
C PRO A 589 14.06 52.39 1.42
N ASP A 590 15.33 52.74 1.68
CA ASP A 590 16.40 52.77 0.67
C ASP A 590 16.77 51.39 0.10
N LEU A 591 16.56 50.30 0.84
CA LEU A 591 16.85 48.94 0.35
C LEU A 591 15.72 48.41 -0.55
N MET A 592 14.47 48.77 -0.24
CA MET A 592 13.32 48.44 -1.08
C MET A 592 13.38 49.20 -2.42
N ALA A 593 13.77 50.48 -2.39
CA ALA A 593 13.95 51.27 -3.61
C ALA A 593 15.11 50.78 -4.51
N LYS A 594 16.08 50.07 -3.95
CA LYS A 594 17.19 49.46 -4.71
C LYS A 594 16.81 48.12 -5.36
N LEU A 595 15.93 47.35 -4.73
CA LEU A 595 15.44 46.07 -5.27
C LEU A 595 14.47 46.25 -6.44
N ASP A 596 13.71 47.36 -6.47
CA ASP A 596 12.80 47.69 -7.58
C ASP A 596 13.50 48.29 -8.82
N ALA A 597 14.76 48.71 -8.70
CA ALA A 597 15.42 49.53 -9.72
C ALA A 597 16.41 48.77 -10.61
N ASP A 598 16.77 47.52 -10.29
CA ASP A 598 17.86 46.82 -10.95
C ASP A 598 17.61 45.30 -11.00
N GLU A 599 17.04 44.81 -12.12
CA GLU A 599 16.74 43.39 -12.33
C GLU A 599 18.01 42.51 -12.45
N ASP A 600 19.18 43.13 -12.70
CA ASP A 600 20.45 42.41 -12.93
C ASP A 600 21.32 42.22 -11.66
N LEU A 601 20.87 42.68 -10.49
CA LEU A 601 21.64 42.58 -9.23
C LEU A 601 21.40 41.29 -8.42
N MET A 602 20.65 40.33 -8.95
CA MET A 602 20.29 39.11 -8.19
C MET A 602 21.45 38.13 -7.95
N ASP A 603 22.62 38.33 -8.57
CA ASP A 603 23.58 37.23 -8.67
C ASP A 603 24.77 37.23 -7.71
N ASP A 604 25.07 38.23 -6.84
CA ASP A 604 26.18 37.99 -5.88
C ASP A 604 26.32 38.81 -4.56
N GLU A 605 25.56 39.87 -4.23
CA GLU A 605 25.98 40.70 -3.07
C GLU A 605 24.91 41.44 -2.25
N ILE A 606 23.73 40.85 -2.02
CA ILE A 606 22.80 41.32 -0.97
C ILE A 606 22.46 40.18 -0.01
N GLN A 607 23.19 40.07 1.10
CA GLN A 607 22.76 39.25 2.24
C GLN A 607 21.56 39.93 2.92
N LEU A 608 20.35 39.61 2.44
CA LEU A 608 19.13 39.87 3.21
C LEU A 608 19.24 39.13 4.56
N PRO A 609 18.90 39.77 5.69
CA PRO A 609 18.89 39.07 6.97
C PRO A 609 17.96 37.85 6.88
N PRO A 610 18.33 36.71 7.48
CA PRO A 610 17.61 35.46 7.28
C PRO A 610 16.16 35.62 7.74
N LEU A 611 15.21 35.54 6.79
CA LEU A 611 13.79 35.45 7.10
C LEU A 611 13.59 34.24 8.01
N LYS A 612 13.03 34.47 9.19
CA LYS A 612 12.70 33.39 10.12
C LYS A 612 11.55 32.59 9.52
N LYS A 613 11.86 31.35 9.12
CA LYS A 613 10.90 30.43 8.53
C LYS A 613 10.30 29.54 9.63
N ILE A 614 8.98 29.36 9.59
CA ILE A 614 8.29 28.32 10.35
C ILE A 614 8.00 27.18 9.40
N HIS A 615 8.64 26.04 9.64
CA HIS A 615 8.50 24.85 8.81
C HIS A 615 7.35 23.97 9.32
N VAL A 616 6.47 23.59 8.40
CA VAL A 616 5.51 22.51 8.62
C VAL A 616 6.09 21.25 7.98
N TYR A 617 6.53 20.33 8.85
CA TYR A 617 6.95 19.01 8.43
C TYR A 617 5.74 18.15 8.10
N ALA A 618 5.91 17.38 7.02
CA ALA A 618 4.91 16.45 6.56
C ALA A 618 4.66 15.35 7.60
N GLY A 619 3.43 14.87 7.63
CA GLY A 619 3.05 13.63 8.29
C GLY A 619 1.95 12.98 7.46
N VAL A 620 1.93 11.65 7.32
CA VAL A 620 0.86 10.98 6.57
C VAL A 620 -0.49 11.35 7.15
N GLY A 621 -1.38 11.90 6.33
CA GLY A 621 -2.72 12.33 6.72
C GLY A 621 -2.75 13.58 7.58
N LYS A 622 -1.63 14.29 7.73
CA LYS A 622 -1.59 15.59 8.42
C LYS A 622 -2.26 16.65 7.57
N ALA A 623 -3.15 17.43 8.18
CA ALA A 623 -3.75 18.62 7.59
C ALA A 623 -3.03 19.89 8.05
N LEU A 624 -2.99 20.89 7.18
CA LEU A 624 -2.50 22.24 7.41
C LEU A 624 -3.57 23.20 6.87
N VAL A 625 -4.08 24.07 7.74
CA VAL A 625 -5.02 25.14 7.38
C VAL A 625 -4.34 26.46 7.62
N PHE A 626 -4.41 27.38 6.65
CA PHE A 626 -3.82 28.70 6.80
C PHE A 626 -4.52 29.77 5.94
N GLN A 627 -4.40 31.03 6.35
CA GLN A 627 -4.95 32.17 5.63
C GLN A 627 -4.15 32.47 4.36
N ARG A 628 -4.84 32.76 3.25
CA ARG A 628 -4.23 32.88 1.92
C ARG A 628 -3.24 34.03 1.75
N ASP A 629 -3.33 35.05 2.59
CA ASP A 629 -2.43 36.21 2.60
C ASP A 629 -1.14 35.99 3.43
N LEU A 630 -0.94 34.78 3.97
CA LEU A 630 0.32 34.38 4.58
C LEU A 630 1.33 34.01 3.48
N ILE A 631 2.48 34.67 3.51
CA ILE A 631 3.58 34.35 2.58
C ILE A 631 4.17 33.00 2.97
N HIS A 632 4.12 32.07 2.03
CA HIS A 632 4.62 30.71 2.22
C HIS A 632 5.26 30.15 0.95
N GLU A 633 6.11 29.14 1.13
CA GLU A 633 6.75 28.40 0.05
C GLU A 633 6.58 26.89 0.26
N ALA A 634 6.63 26.12 -0.83
CA ALA A 634 6.92 24.70 -0.77
C ALA A 634 8.41 24.53 -1.09
N ALA A 635 9.20 24.16 -0.09
CA ALA A 635 10.64 23.96 -0.24
C ALA A 635 10.93 22.91 -1.34
N ARG A 636 12.18 22.91 -1.83
CA ARG A 636 12.60 21.95 -2.83
C ARG A 636 12.52 20.52 -2.30
N VAL A 637 11.87 19.65 -3.04
CA VAL A 637 11.94 18.20 -2.80
C VAL A 637 13.32 17.73 -3.25
N LEU A 638 14.09 17.16 -2.34
CA LEU A 638 15.45 16.67 -2.60
C LEU A 638 15.45 15.21 -3.02
N LYS A 639 14.54 14.41 -2.45
CA LYS A 639 14.42 12.97 -2.70
C LYS A 639 12.97 12.53 -2.46
N GLY A 640 12.51 11.52 -3.20
CA GLY A 640 11.14 11.00 -3.09
C GLY A 640 10.13 11.87 -3.84
N VAL A 641 8.86 11.50 -3.73
CA VAL A 641 7.75 12.24 -4.35
C VAL A 641 6.83 12.71 -3.23
N LYS A 642 6.42 13.98 -3.26
CA LYS A 642 5.49 14.56 -2.29
C LYS A 642 4.10 14.70 -2.91
N TYR A 643 3.09 14.15 -2.26
CA TYR A 643 1.68 14.27 -2.61
C TYR A 643 0.92 15.12 -1.61
N VAL A 644 0.14 16.06 -2.13
CA VAL A 644 -0.63 17.00 -1.34
C VAL A 644 -2.00 17.23 -1.96
N ILE A 645 -3.04 17.25 -1.13
CA ILE A 645 -4.34 17.79 -1.52
C ILE A 645 -4.38 19.27 -1.14
N GLY A 646 -4.86 20.12 -2.05
CA GLY A 646 -5.22 21.51 -1.78
C GLY A 646 -6.70 21.73 -2.08
N ILE A 647 -7.43 22.22 -1.08
CA ILE A 647 -8.85 22.57 -1.15
C ILE A 647 -9.02 23.95 -0.51
N ASP A 648 -10.00 24.72 -0.97
CA ASP A 648 -10.28 26.05 -0.41
C ASP A 648 -11.43 25.94 0.61
N VAL A 649 -11.30 26.59 1.77
CA VAL A 649 -12.41 26.78 2.71
C VAL A 649 -13.22 27.99 2.27
N MET A 650 -14.51 27.77 2.00
CA MET A 650 -15.41 28.74 1.41
C MET A 650 -16.17 29.52 2.48
N PHE A 651 -16.31 30.82 2.27
CA PHE A 651 -16.97 31.75 3.17
C PHE A 651 -18.05 32.55 2.47
N ARG A 652 -19.06 33.00 3.22
CA ARG A 652 -20.02 34.03 2.81
C ARG A 652 -19.96 35.21 3.77
N THR A 653 -20.39 36.38 3.30
CA THR A 653 -20.59 37.52 4.19
C THR A 653 -21.62 37.19 5.26
N SER A 654 -21.28 37.38 6.54
CA SER A 654 -22.20 37.13 7.63
C SER A 654 -23.44 38.01 7.47
N SER A 655 -24.63 37.43 7.57
CA SER A 655 -25.88 38.18 7.61
C SER A 655 -25.89 39.06 8.86
N SER A 656 -25.93 40.37 8.68
CA SER A 656 -25.96 41.40 9.73
C SER A 656 -27.09 41.22 10.74
#